data_AF-A0A2H0FQI8-F1
#
_entry.id   AF-A0A2H0FQI8-F1
#
_cell.length_a   1.000
_cell.length_b   1.000
_cell.length_c   1.000
_cell.angle_alpha   90.00
_cell.angle_beta   90.00
_cell.angle_gamma   90.00
#
_symmetry.space_group_name_H-M   'P 1'
#
loop_
_entity.id
_entity.type
_entity.pdbx_description
1 polymer ?
#
loop_
_entity_poly.entity_id
_entity_poly.type
_entity_poly.pdbx_seq_one_letter_code
_entity_poly.pdbx_strand_id
1 'polypeptide(L)'
;MPQKILNNKYLFLALLAGFLILIIGFIAPSITENYSNNWNSKFDQLKIEINNRVQNIINKNEQVLFNNVAEISENILQLSPTEITDYLAILNQTKFNNSYINIFQSGKLVGWNKYQIITEKSVAEHKNNFGNGKVFFFETPLITYLASISEVDSVQVVAAIPIEKNYKIKNNFYQNLSLIEVINSEFDVSVSIKFIPDEINENSYNIKNMTGKIIGSVRIIEFSKNADIQYFQNVFSLLQSVLVIIAAILALIWFNGKITFKYVFLKIMYFASSIIFVRIILSLLNVGKYFEFSDLVNPIYFSSTFAYGLTKSPLELFLTVIAVLVVSFKIYFTYINSNKFRDTNRTLKLLYSLIIYVLFILLYNGFASVLKSIIFDSSILYFKDASLNANFQTIFMYLNILLIGLITILLCIVLISSIINLTNHLLKIKSQIFSLIHFLIILLFIQIDEMIFNKSSILLSILFLLLAFVLTYYLKNNKINDFTKIAAILFSSSILSISFLNFFNTELEINSLKTIASELTRSNSELYEFYIDDALYKVVKDETLSEKISLADGNFNTEAFLLWTKTFLSSEVQASAINIIDANKNLLGSFEYRFNQPYYWNWGNLENKNASSKIDVFNQETSSKVITAITKINYKNKLVGYVEIIAVYNAYKFAADDNYKLISSITPFNKLSVNMDLLKIYEFQNSKLSNYFTNIFLTQAEEELIKNMTFDKNGEVWSSIKINGELNTFFLKKYVDKNGEKIIAVGLSNKDLTWNLFDFFKVFFIHSIMILFVFILLLLYNYKNWKYFRISFKLKILVSFLIVSIIPLMILASYFKNITDKKNDEATNYKLGKRADNVEEYINTYLTNSTLTQQAVFDKATKDLDIRYSLFENENLIYSSEGTYYRIGILPVILNPGVYLSVYNNGAKEVIAKENIDKLFFNTLYHKSNIRGENYIIKVSDLFNYYQLPMSGLELNVFLFGTYSLAIIFIILLSTILANQISSPIEKLTKATRSVARGDMNIQLQNNESGEVKELINGFNQMVLELKKNQLELAEVERESAWREMAKQVAHEIKNPLTPMKLAVQHLVAAHNDKSDKYNSIFEKVTSTIINQIDILKNIASEFSNFAKMPSLKLESVDIIAVSYEIIDLFIEEDCSVNIIPNTNKIIILSDKEQFQRMIINLIRNSIQANAKQINIIANLLDKKVELFICDDGDGIKSNIISNIFDENFTTKKSGMGLGLALIKRFLNQTNGEISVEKSSNEGTTIKIEIKIDG
;
A
#
# COMPACT_ATOMS: atom_id res chain seq x y z
N MET A 1 -13.29 -32.41 42.06
CA MET A 1 -13.44 -31.87 40.69
C MET A 1 -12.78 -30.48 40.44
N PRO A 2 -12.74 -29.50 41.38
CA PRO A 2 -12.24 -28.14 41.08
C PRO A 2 -10.74 -28.03 40.71
N GLN A 3 -9.86 -28.83 41.34
CA GLN A 3 -8.40 -28.72 41.15
C GLN A 3 -7.91 -29.09 39.73
N LYS A 4 -8.62 -29.97 38.99
CA LYS A 4 -8.25 -30.29 37.59
C LYS A 4 -8.63 -29.18 36.60
N ILE A 5 -9.56 -28.31 36.95
CA ILE A 5 -10.01 -27.18 36.12
C ILE A 5 -9.05 -25.99 36.31
N LEU A 6 -8.59 -25.75 37.55
CA LEU A 6 -7.63 -24.68 37.90
C LEU A 6 -6.23 -24.89 37.31
N ASN A 7 -5.79 -26.13 37.07
CA ASN A 7 -4.47 -26.40 36.47
C ASN A 7 -4.37 -26.04 34.98
N ASN A 8 -5.47 -25.69 34.30
CA ASN A 8 -5.43 -25.32 32.88
C ASN A 8 -5.70 -23.83 32.68
N LYS A 9 -4.63 -23.07 32.47
CA LYS A 9 -4.62 -21.60 32.37
C LYS A 9 -5.64 -21.05 31.36
N TYR A 10 -5.85 -21.71 30.23
CA TYR A 10 -6.78 -21.24 29.18
C TYR A 10 -8.26 -21.46 29.54
N LEU A 11 -8.60 -22.60 30.14
CA LEU A 11 -9.97 -22.89 30.60
C LEU A 11 -10.35 -21.99 31.77
N PHE A 12 -9.42 -21.78 32.70
CA PHE A 12 -9.62 -20.84 33.82
C PHE A 12 -9.85 -19.41 33.32
N LEU A 13 -9.04 -18.93 32.37
CA LEU A 13 -9.24 -17.59 31.78
C LEU A 13 -10.55 -17.48 30.99
N ALA A 14 -10.98 -18.54 30.29
CA ALA A 14 -12.27 -18.55 29.59
C ALA A 14 -13.45 -18.48 30.57
N LEU A 15 -13.39 -19.22 31.67
CA LEU A 15 -14.39 -19.17 32.74
C LEU A 15 -14.38 -17.83 33.47
N LEU A 16 -13.20 -17.22 33.69
CA LEU A 16 -13.06 -15.88 34.26
C LEU A 16 -13.68 -14.82 33.35
N ALA A 17 -13.45 -14.89 32.04
CA ALA A 17 -14.11 -14.01 31.07
C ALA A 17 -15.64 -14.21 31.10
N GLY A 18 -16.11 -15.46 31.17
CA GLY A 18 -17.52 -15.80 31.39
C GLY A 18 -18.11 -15.16 32.65
N PHE A 19 -17.37 -15.20 33.75
CA PHE A 19 -17.78 -14.59 35.02
C PHE A 19 -17.82 -13.05 34.94
N LEU A 20 -16.84 -12.42 34.28
CA LEU A 20 -16.83 -10.98 34.05
C LEU A 20 -18.01 -10.51 33.19
N ILE A 21 -18.43 -11.29 32.19
CA ILE A 21 -19.62 -10.99 31.38
C ILE A 21 -20.87 -10.89 32.27
N LEU A 22 -21.05 -11.85 33.18
CA LEU A 22 -22.16 -11.85 34.13
C LEU A 22 -22.10 -10.64 35.07
N ILE A 23 -20.92 -10.36 35.64
CA ILE A 23 -20.71 -9.19 36.52
C ILE A 23 -21.10 -7.90 35.81
N ILE A 24 -20.62 -7.69 34.57
CA ILE A 24 -20.96 -6.49 33.79
C ILE A 24 -22.47 -6.45 33.52
N GLY A 25 -23.10 -7.59 33.26
CA GLY A 25 -24.55 -7.67 33.08
C GLY A 25 -25.36 -7.26 34.30
N PHE A 26 -24.85 -7.49 35.51
CA PHE A 26 -25.49 -7.07 36.76
C PHE A 26 -25.18 -5.61 37.13
N ILE A 27 -23.95 -5.15 36.88
CA ILE A 27 -23.50 -3.80 37.27
C ILE A 27 -24.01 -2.74 36.28
N ALA A 28 -24.05 -3.04 34.98
CA ALA A 28 -24.39 -2.08 33.95
C ALA A 28 -25.74 -1.37 34.18
N PRO A 29 -26.86 -2.07 34.50
CA PRO A 29 -28.13 -1.42 34.81
C PRO A 29 -28.03 -0.43 35.97
N SER A 30 -27.32 -0.80 37.03
CA SER A 30 -27.16 0.03 38.23
C SER A 30 -26.32 1.29 37.96
N ILE A 31 -25.25 1.18 37.14
CA ILE A 31 -24.47 2.35 36.71
C ILE A 31 -25.32 3.27 35.82
N THR A 32 -26.07 2.72 34.86
CA THR A 32 -26.95 3.53 33.99
C THR A 32 -28.05 4.24 34.76
N GLU A 33 -28.58 3.60 35.81
CA GLU A 33 -29.58 4.20 36.70
C GLU A 33 -28.99 5.32 37.56
N ASN A 34 -27.79 5.13 38.13
CA ASN A 34 -27.09 6.19 38.86
C ASN A 34 -26.72 7.38 37.94
N TYR A 35 -26.32 7.11 36.69
CA TYR A 35 -26.07 8.16 35.69
C TYR A 35 -27.34 8.93 35.35
N SER A 36 -28.45 8.21 35.13
CA SER A 36 -29.78 8.79 34.90
C SER A 36 -30.20 9.71 36.07
N ASN A 37 -29.93 9.32 37.30
CA ASN A 37 -30.30 10.08 38.49
C ASN A 37 -29.47 11.38 38.66
N ASN A 38 -28.21 11.40 38.19
CA ASN A 38 -27.31 12.56 38.30
C ASN A 38 -27.28 13.46 37.05
N TRP A 39 -28.16 13.19 36.06
CA TRP A 39 -28.18 13.86 34.77
C TRP A 39 -28.23 15.40 34.85
N ASN A 40 -29.07 15.95 35.71
CA ASN A 40 -29.30 17.40 35.78
C ASN A 40 -28.01 18.17 36.13
N SER A 41 -27.24 17.68 37.10
CA SER A 41 -25.96 18.28 37.49
C SER A 41 -24.94 18.26 36.34
N LYS A 42 -24.90 17.16 35.59
CA LYS A 42 -23.99 17.03 34.45
C LYS A 42 -24.42 17.88 33.26
N PHE A 43 -25.72 18.02 33.03
CA PHE A 43 -26.27 18.90 32.01
C PHE A 43 -25.91 20.38 32.29
N ASP A 44 -25.95 20.80 33.56
CA ASP A 44 -25.53 22.15 33.95
C ASP A 44 -24.02 22.38 33.75
N GLN A 45 -23.18 21.36 33.98
CA GLN A 45 -21.76 21.45 33.66
C GLN A 45 -21.52 21.55 32.14
N LEU A 46 -22.21 20.74 31.34
CA LEU A 46 -22.10 20.78 29.87
C LEU A 46 -22.51 22.14 29.30
N LYS A 47 -23.56 22.75 29.86
CA LYS A 47 -23.98 24.12 29.53
C LYS A 47 -22.83 25.13 29.70
N ILE A 48 -22.11 25.06 30.82
CA ILE A 48 -20.97 25.93 31.11
C ILE A 48 -19.83 25.70 30.11
N GLU A 49 -19.54 24.45 29.78
CA GLU A 49 -18.50 24.07 28.81
C GLU A 49 -18.81 24.59 27.40
N ILE A 50 -20.04 24.39 26.90
CA ILE A 50 -20.51 24.91 25.61
C ILE A 50 -20.41 26.44 25.58
N ASN A 51 -20.89 27.11 26.63
CA ASN A 51 -20.86 28.57 26.73
C ASN A 51 -19.41 29.10 26.69
N ASN A 52 -18.51 28.51 27.48
CA ASN A 52 -17.10 28.89 27.49
C ASN A 52 -16.45 28.67 26.11
N ARG A 53 -16.83 27.58 25.41
CA ARG A 53 -16.31 27.28 24.08
C ARG A 53 -16.75 28.31 23.04
N VAL A 54 -18.04 28.65 23.00
CA VAL A 54 -18.56 29.69 22.11
C VAL A 54 -17.88 31.03 22.42
N GLN A 55 -17.82 31.42 23.69
CA GLN A 55 -17.19 32.68 24.11
C GLN A 55 -15.71 32.75 23.72
N ASN A 56 -14.96 31.66 23.85
CA ASN A 56 -13.55 31.59 23.43
C ASN A 56 -13.37 31.77 21.92
N ILE A 57 -14.25 31.18 21.10
CA ILE A 57 -14.22 31.36 19.64
C ILE A 57 -14.49 32.82 19.27
N ILE A 58 -15.50 33.43 19.89
CA ILE A 58 -15.84 34.84 19.67
C ILE A 58 -14.71 35.77 20.11
N ASN A 59 -14.17 35.60 21.33
CA ASN A 59 -13.06 36.42 21.84
C ASN A 59 -11.83 36.37 20.92
N LYS A 60 -11.49 35.19 20.39
CA LYS A 60 -10.37 35.02 19.46
C LYS A 60 -10.59 35.81 18.17
N ASN A 61 -11.79 35.76 17.59
CA ASN A 61 -12.11 36.48 16.36
C ASN A 61 -12.24 37.99 16.60
N GLU A 62 -12.77 38.40 17.74
CA GLU A 62 -12.83 39.81 18.18
C GLU A 62 -11.43 40.41 18.29
N GLN A 63 -10.45 39.70 18.87
CA GLN A 63 -9.08 40.15 18.95
C GLN A 63 -8.43 40.37 17.56
N VAL A 64 -8.72 39.49 16.59
CA VAL A 64 -8.25 39.64 15.21
C VAL A 64 -8.85 40.89 14.55
N LEU A 65 -10.17 41.09 14.71
CA LEU A 65 -10.86 42.27 14.17
C LEU A 65 -10.31 43.57 14.76
N PHE A 66 -10.11 43.61 16.08
CA PHE A 66 -9.58 44.79 16.76
C PHE A 66 -8.18 45.17 16.26
N ASN A 67 -7.27 44.19 16.18
CA ASN A 67 -5.92 44.41 15.68
C ASN A 67 -5.91 44.90 14.22
N ASN A 68 -6.71 44.28 13.35
CA ASN A 68 -6.80 44.68 11.95
C ASN A 68 -7.30 46.12 11.80
N VAL A 69 -8.38 46.48 12.52
CA VAL A 69 -8.98 47.81 12.45
C VAL A 69 -8.04 48.88 13.01
N ALA A 70 -7.36 48.61 14.13
CA ALA A 70 -6.40 49.55 14.73
C ALA A 70 -5.23 49.85 13.78
N GLU A 71 -4.67 48.82 13.16
CA GLU A 71 -3.55 48.98 12.23
C GLU A 71 -3.95 49.70 10.94
N ILE A 72 -5.13 49.41 10.38
CA ILE A 72 -5.63 50.12 9.18
C ILE A 72 -5.88 51.59 9.52
N SER A 73 -6.49 51.84 10.67
CA SER A 73 -6.73 53.19 11.19
C SER A 73 -5.43 53.99 11.31
N GLU A 74 -4.37 53.38 11.82
CA GLU A 74 -3.04 53.99 11.91
C GLU A 74 -2.43 54.27 10.53
N ASN A 75 -2.51 53.32 9.60
CA ASN A 75 -2.02 53.50 8.23
C ASN A 75 -2.75 54.64 7.49
N ILE A 76 -4.07 54.76 7.67
CA ILE A 76 -4.86 55.86 7.06
C ILE A 76 -4.37 57.21 7.60
N LEU A 77 -4.14 57.32 8.92
CA LEU A 77 -3.62 58.55 9.54
C LEU A 77 -2.21 58.90 9.06
N GLN A 78 -1.33 57.90 8.92
CA GLN A 78 0.06 58.11 8.51
C GLN A 78 0.20 58.47 7.04
N LEU A 79 -0.55 57.81 6.15
CA LEU A 79 -0.40 57.92 4.70
C LEU A 79 -1.32 58.97 4.08
N SER A 80 -2.40 59.36 4.76
CA SER A 80 -3.41 60.32 4.26
C SER A 80 -3.86 60.04 2.80
N PRO A 81 -4.34 58.81 2.51
CA PRO A 81 -4.69 58.38 1.15
C PRO A 81 -5.77 59.27 0.51
N THR A 82 -5.55 59.68 -0.74
CA THR A 82 -6.48 60.56 -1.48
C THR A 82 -7.21 59.85 -2.61
N GLU A 83 -6.66 58.74 -3.13
CA GLU A 83 -7.27 57.96 -4.19
C GLU A 83 -7.63 56.54 -3.73
N ILE A 84 -8.60 55.91 -4.40
CA ILE A 84 -9.02 54.51 -4.13
C ILE A 84 -7.83 53.55 -4.19
N THR A 85 -6.89 53.80 -5.11
CA THR A 85 -5.66 53.03 -5.29
C THR A 85 -4.78 53.00 -4.03
N ASP A 86 -4.69 54.12 -3.30
CA ASP A 86 -3.92 54.22 -2.06
C ASP A 86 -4.54 53.35 -0.94
N TYR A 87 -5.86 53.42 -0.78
CA TYR A 87 -6.60 52.59 0.17
C TYR A 87 -6.47 51.10 -0.17
N LEU A 88 -6.60 50.72 -1.44
CA LEU A 88 -6.44 49.34 -1.88
C LEU A 88 -5.00 48.82 -1.65
N ALA A 89 -3.98 49.67 -1.78
CA ALA A 89 -2.59 49.30 -1.49
C ALA A 89 -2.37 48.97 0.00
N ILE A 90 -3.00 49.72 0.92
CA ILE A 90 -2.98 49.43 2.36
C ILE A 90 -3.63 48.08 2.66
N LEU A 91 -4.76 47.81 2.00
CA LEU A 91 -5.58 46.62 2.24
C LEU A 91 -5.04 45.34 1.60
N ASN A 92 -4.21 45.45 0.56
CA ASN A 92 -3.68 44.32 -0.20
C ASN A 92 -2.44 43.69 0.48
N GLN A 93 -2.55 43.40 1.78
CA GLN A 93 -1.53 42.74 2.59
C GLN A 93 -2.03 41.36 3.06
N THR A 94 -1.16 40.35 3.02
CA THR A 94 -1.53 38.94 3.30
C THR A 94 -2.15 38.72 4.68
N LYS A 95 -1.80 39.56 5.66
CA LYS A 95 -2.33 39.51 7.04
C LYS A 95 -3.84 39.79 7.12
N PHE A 96 -4.40 40.56 6.18
CA PHE A 96 -5.82 40.90 6.16
C PHE A 96 -6.70 39.86 5.44
N ASN A 97 -6.12 38.82 4.84
CA ASN A 97 -6.84 37.83 4.04
C ASN A 97 -7.93 37.07 4.80
N ASN A 98 -7.88 37.03 6.14
CA ASN A 98 -8.87 36.33 6.96
C ASN A 98 -10.05 37.20 7.39
N SER A 99 -10.05 38.49 7.04
CA SER A 99 -11.15 39.43 7.33
C SER A 99 -11.65 40.09 6.06
N TYR A 100 -12.93 40.42 6.02
CA TYR A 100 -13.53 41.29 5.02
C TYR A 100 -13.40 42.72 5.52
N ILE A 101 -12.78 43.59 4.73
CA ILE A 101 -12.48 44.95 5.14
C ILE A 101 -12.97 45.89 4.04
N ASN A 102 -13.79 46.86 4.44
CA ASN A 102 -14.34 47.91 3.59
C ASN A 102 -14.04 49.27 4.23
N ILE A 103 -13.59 50.23 3.43
CA ILE A 103 -13.29 51.59 3.85
C ILE A 103 -14.25 52.54 3.13
N PHE A 104 -14.92 53.39 3.89
CA PHE A 104 -15.87 54.36 3.39
C PHE A 104 -15.43 55.79 3.73
N GLN A 105 -15.53 56.70 2.79
CA GLN A 105 -15.28 58.13 3.01
C GLN A 105 -16.51 58.91 2.54
N SER A 106 -17.12 59.67 3.45
CA SER A 106 -18.37 60.43 3.16
C SER A 106 -19.48 59.58 2.53
N GLY A 107 -19.67 58.32 2.96
CA GLY A 107 -20.70 57.44 2.42
C GLY A 107 -20.33 56.65 1.17
N LYS A 108 -19.17 56.91 0.55
CA LYS A 108 -18.70 56.22 -0.66
C LYS A 108 -17.65 55.19 -0.32
N LEU A 109 -17.72 54.01 -0.95
CA LEU A 109 -16.70 52.97 -0.82
C LEU A 109 -15.41 53.47 -1.49
N VAL A 110 -14.32 53.55 -0.72
CA VAL A 110 -13.00 54.01 -1.21
C VAL A 110 -11.91 52.94 -1.08
N GLY A 111 -12.17 51.82 -0.40
CA GLY A 111 -11.24 50.68 -0.37
C GLY A 111 -11.90 49.39 0.09
N TRP A 112 -11.47 48.25 -0.48
CA TRP A 112 -11.93 46.92 -0.09
C TRP A 112 -10.84 45.87 -0.31
N ASN A 113 -10.75 44.84 0.55
CA ASN A 113 -9.78 43.75 0.38
C ASN A 113 -10.40 42.47 -0.21
N LYS A 114 -11.73 42.37 -0.19
CA LYS A 114 -12.51 41.23 -0.68
C LYS A 114 -13.77 41.71 -1.37
N TYR A 115 -14.33 40.84 -2.19
CA TYR A 115 -15.41 41.19 -3.11
C TYR A 115 -16.80 41.39 -2.46
N GLN A 116 -16.96 41.02 -1.19
CA GLN A 116 -18.24 41.15 -0.49
C GLN A 116 -18.26 42.44 0.33
N ILE A 117 -19.10 43.37 -0.11
CA ILE A 117 -19.28 44.66 0.59
C ILE A 117 -20.21 44.45 1.77
N ILE A 118 -19.79 44.98 2.91
CA ILE A 118 -20.66 45.26 4.03
C ILE A 118 -20.92 46.76 3.98
N THR A 119 -22.09 47.17 3.51
CA THR A 119 -22.41 48.58 3.23
C THR A 119 -22.55 49.39 4.52
N GLU A 120 -22.21 50.67 4.49
CA GLU A 120 -22.40 51.56 5.66
C GLU A 120 -23.86 51.56 6.15
N LYS A 121 -24.85 51.62 5.25
CA LYS A 121 -26.27 51.52 5.60
C LYS A 121 -26.63 50.23 6.34
N SER A 122 -26.05 49.09 5.93
CA SER A 122 -26.35 47.80 6.56
C SER A 122 -25.82 47.70 7.99
N VAL A 123 -24.90 48.58 8.40
CA VAL A 123 -24.27 48.51 9.72
C VAL A 123 -24.46 49.81 10.54
N ALA A 124 -25.07 50.84 9.96
CA ALA A 124 -25.34 52.13 10.59
C ALA A 124 -26.20 52.02 11.86
N GLU A 125 -27.19 51.14 11.88
CA GLU A 125 -28.03 50.87 13.06
C GLU A 125 -27.20 50.29 14.22
N HIS A 126 -26.18 49.48 13.90
CA HIS A 126 -25.30 48.86 14.88
C HIS A 126 -24.23 49.84 15.38
N LYS A 127 -23.77 50.78 14.54
CA LYS A 127 -22.85 51.86 14.95
C LYS A 127 -23.45 52.70 16.09
N ASN A 128 -24.72 53.09 15.96
CA ASN A 128 -25.44 53.87 16.97
C ASN A 128 -25.64 53.09 18.28
N ASN A 129 -25.86 51.78 18.18
CA ASN A 129 -26.11 50.92 19.33
C ASN A 129 -24.83 50.51 20.06
N PHE A 130 -23.72 50.23 19.38
CA PHE A 130 -22.52 49.67 19.99
C PHE A 130 -21.37 50.68 20.16
N GLY A 131 -21.21 51.68 19.29
CA GLY A 131 -20.17 52.70 19.37
C GLY A 131 -18.86 52.34 18.64
N ASN A 132 -17.95 53.33 18.53
CA ASN A 132 -16.71 53.22 17.73
C ASN A 132 -15.76 52.13 18.26
N GLY A 133 -15.25 51.28 17.37
CA GLY A 133 -14.29 50.21 17.66
C GLY A 133 -14.87 48.96 18.34
N LYS A 134 -16.20 48.85 18.51
CA LYS A 134 -16.82 47.71 19.19
C LYS A 134 -17.28 46.62 18.24
N VAL A 135 -17.20 45.37 18.71
CA VAL A 135 -17.60 44.18 17.97
C VAL A 135 -19.06 43.80 18.24
N PHE A 136 -19.77 43.41 17.18
CA PHE A 136 -21.17 42.96 17.18
C PHE A 136 -21.38 41.91 16.06
N PHE A 137 -22.50 41.19 16.10
CA PHE A 137 -22.90 40.32 15.00
C PHE A 137 -23.67 41.10 13.94
N PHE A 138 -23.42 40.76 12.68
CA PHE A 138 -24.08 41.33 11.51
C PHE A 138 -24.58 40.21 10.62
N GLU A 139 -25.90 40.10 10.47
CA GLU A 139 -26.54 39.08 9.65
C GLU A 139 -26.79 39.61 8.23
N THR A 140 -26.23 38.93 7.23
CA THR A 140 -26.74 38.99 5.86
C THR A 140 -27.66 37.79 5.64
N PRO A 141 -28.55 37.81 4.63
CA PRO A 141 -29.42 36.67 4.36
C PRO A 141 -28.65 35.33 4.16
N LEU A 142 -27.43 35.38 3.60
CA LEU A 142 -26.62 34.17 3.35
C LEU A 142 -25.62 33.84 4.46
N ILE A 143 -25.04 34.84 5.10
CA ILE A 143 -23.90 34.68 6.03
C ILE A 143 -24.06 35.63 7.22
N THR A 144 -23.83 35.11 8.41
CA THR A 144 -23.67 35.90 9.63
C THR A 144 -22.20 36.17 9.90
N TYR A 145 -21.88 37.42 10.15
CA TYR A 145 -20.54 37.91 10.41
C TYR A 145 -20.39 38.38 11.86
N LEU A 146 -19.19 38.26 12.40
CA LEU A 146 -18.72 39.07 13.51
C LEU A 146 -18.04 40.30 12.91
N ALA A 147 -18.50 41.51 13.23
CA ALA A 147 -18.04 42.75 12.61
C ALA A 147 -17.62 43.80 13.64
N SER A 148 -16.74 44.71 13.22
CA SER A 148 -16.28 45.88 13.96
C SER A 148 -16.25 47.09 13.04
N ILE A 149 -16.61 48.26 13.56
CA ILE A 149 -16.56 49.53 12.82
C ILE A 149 -15.68 50.49 13.60
N SER A 150 -14.73 51.14 12.93
CA SER A 150 -14.00 52.29 13.44
C SER A 150 -14.15 53.49 12.51
N GLU A 151 -14.14 54.69 13.06
CA GLU A 151 -14.13 55.95 12.32
C GLU A 151 -12.93 56.79 12.74
N VAL A 152 -12.16 57.21 11.73
CA VAL A 152 -10.89 57.93 11.86
C VAL A 152 -10.84 59.01 10.78
N ASP A 153 -10.76 60.27 11.18
CA ASP A 153 -10.69 61.44 10.29
C ASP A 153 -11.74 61.45 9.14
N SER A 154 -13.01 61.23 9.48
CA SER A 154 -14.13 61.12 8.52
C SER A 154 -14.06 59.93 7.55
N VAL A 155 -13.14 58.99 7.79
CA VAL A 155 -13.02 57.70 7.10
C VAL A 155 -13.49 56.59 8.03
N GLN A 156 -14.44 55.78 7.57
CA GLN A 156 -14.96 54.64 8.32
C GLN A 156 -14.33 53.34 7.80
N VAL A 157 -13.85 52.51 8.72
CA VAL A 157 -13.28 51.19 8.47
C VAL A 157 -14.22 50.13 9.05
N VAL A 158 -14.75 49.28 8.19
CA VAL A 158 -15.60 48.14 8.56
C VAL A 158 -14.81 46.86 8.36
N ALA A 159 -14.56 46.11 9.42
CA ALA A 159 -13.92 44.79 9.35
C ALA A 159 -14.88 43.69 9.82
N ALA A 160 -14.90 42.55 9.15
CA ALA A 160 -15.80 41.45 9.47
C ALA A 160 -15.17 40.06 9.22
N ILE A 161 -15.60 39.07 10.01
CA ILE A 161 -15.22 37.67 9.88
C ILE A 161 -16.51 36.84 9.79
N PRO A 162 -16.68 35.97 8.77
CA PRO A 162 -17.88 35.14 8.68
C PRO A 162 -17.85 34.05 9.75
N ILE A 163 -19.00 33.81 10.41
CA ILE A 163 -19.15 32.88 11.54
C ILE A 163 -20.15 31.75 11.19
N GLU A 164 -21.23 32.08 10.48
CA GLU A 164 -22.31 31.12 10.16
C GLU A 164 -22.77 31.34 8.71
N LYS A 165 -22.94 30.26 7.95
CA LYS A 165 -23.66 30.24 6.67
C LYS A 165 -25.10 29.79 6.90
N ASN A 166 -26.05 30.59 6.44
CA ASN A 166 -27.48 30.38 6.64
C ASN A 166 -28.13 29.47 5.58
N TYR A 167 -27.32 28.89 4.70
CA TYR A 167 -27.75 27.98 3.63
C TYR A 167 -26.80 26.79 3.54
N LYS A 168 -27.29 25.66 3.03
CA LYS A 168 -26.47 24.47 2.74
C LYS A 168 -26.76 23.97 1.35
N ILE A 169 -25.71 23.74 0.58
CA ILE A 169 -25.80 23.13 -0.75
C ILE A 169 -25.07 21.79 -0.67
N LYS A 170 -25.73 20.73 -1.12
CA LYS A 170 -25.11 19.39 -1.21
C LYS A 170 -24.24 19.31 -2.46
N ASN A 171 -23.07 19.93 -2.47
CA ASN A 171 -22.11 19.80 -3.57
C ASN A 171 -20.67 19.58 -3.07
N ASN A 172 -19.78 19.17 -3.96
CA ASN A 172 -18.39 18.83 -3.59
C ASN A 172 -17.54 20.06 -3.21
N PHE A 173 -17.99 21.26 -3.59
CA PHE A 173 -17.23 22.50 -3.42
C PHE A 173 -17.64 23.29 -2.18
N TYR A 174 -18.85 23.05 -1.65
CA TYR A 174 -19.42 23.74 -0.51
C TYR A 174 -18.52 23.56 0.71
N GLN A 175 -18.09 24.68 1.27
CA GLN A 175 -17.39 24.69 2.53
C GLN A 175 -18.38 25.06 3.62
N ASN A 176 -18.66 24.09 4.48
CA ASN A 176 -19.52 24.31 5.62
C ASN A 176 -18.81 25.24 6.62
N LEU A 177 -19.47 26.35 6.94
CA LEU A 177 -19.05 27.32 7.93
C LEU A 177 -20.24 27.51 8.86
N SER A 178 -20.25 26.78 9.97
CA SER A 178 -21.35 26.82 10.93
C SER A 178 -20.78 26.66 12.32
N LEU A 179 -20.83 27.74 13.11
CA LEU A 179 -20.52 27.70 14.54
C LEU A 179 -21.47 26.72 15.24
N ILE A 180 -22.74 26.70 14.83
CA ILE A 180 -23.75 25.77 15.35
C ILE A 180 -23.31 24.31 15.15
N GLU A 181 -22.91 23.92 13.94
CA GLU A 181 -22.47 22.55 13.69
C GLU A 181 -21.15 22.19 14.39
N VAL A 182 -20.21 23.13 14.50
CA VAL A 182 -18.98 22.91 15.28
C VAL A 182 -19.33 22.56 16.72
N ILE A 183 -20.22 23.32 17.36
CA ILE A 183 -20.67 23.03 18.72
C ILE A 183 -21.47 21.72 18.80
N ASN A 184 -22.39 21.50 17.86
CA ASN A 184 -23.20 20.28 17.83
C ASN A 184 -22.33 19.02 17.70
N SER A 185 -21.28 19.07 16.88
CA SER A 185 -20.37 17.93 16.67
C SER A 185 -19.36 17.74 17.80
N GLU A 186 -18.88 18.82 18.44
CA GLU A 186 -17.89 18.75 19.52
C GLU A 186 -18.52 18.21 20.83
N PHE A 187 -19.79 18.52 21.08
CA PHE A 187 -20.49 18.17 22.32
C PHE A 187 -21.67 17.18 22.14
N ASP A 188 -21.93 16.71 20.92
CA ASP A 188 -23.06 15.83 20.56
C ASP A 188 -24.43 16.35 21.05
N VAL A 189 -24.70 17.62 20.73
CA VAL A 189 -25.88 18.37 21.19
C VAL A 189 -26.58 19.05 20.03
N SER A 190 -27.83 19.49 20.23
CA SER A 190 -28.52 20.40 19.32
C SER A 190 -28.64 21.78 19.95
N VAL A 191 -27.88 22.75 19.42
CA VAL A 191 -27.86 24.14 19.88
C VAL A 191 -28.45 25.06 18.82
N SER A 192 -29.23 26.04 19.25
CA SER A 192 -29.58 27.22 18.46
C SER A 192 -28.77 28.40 18.96
N ILE A 193 -28.09 29.09 18.06
CA ILE A 193 -27.46 30.38 18.37
C ILE A 193 -28.32 31.45 17.73
N LYS A 194 -28.77 32.43 18.52
CA LYS A 194 -29.35 33.67 18.02
C LYS A 194 -28.27 34.73 18.02
N PHE A 195 -27.93 35.28 16.85
CA PHE A 195 -26.90 36.32 16.74
C PHE A 195 -27.45 37.73 16.99
N ILE A 196 -28.58 37.84 17.67
CA ILE A 196 -29.21 39.08 18.10
C ILE A 196 -29.43 38.98 19.62
N PRO A 197 -29.30 40.09 20.38
CA PRO A 197 -29.67 40.11 21.79
C PRO A 197 -31.14 39.72 21.99
N ASP A 198 -31.41 38.74 22.84
CA ASP A 198 -32.76 38.20 23.11
C ASP A 198 -32.97 37.98 24.62
N GLU A 199 -34.22 37.87 25.06
CA GLU A 199 -34.55 37.60 26.48
C GLU A 199 -34.10 36.19 26.91
N ILE A 200 -33.51 36.11 28.11
CA ILE A 200 -32.93 34.89 28.66
C ILE A 200 -34.04 33.94 29.11
N ASN A 201 -34.03 32.71 28.59
CA ASN A 201 -34.79 31.56 29.09
C ASN A 201 -33.89 30.63 29.94
N GLU A 202 -34.47 29.69 30.69
CA GLU A 202 -33.75 28.74 31.59
C GLU A 202 -32.62 27.92 30.94
N ASN A 203 -32.57 27.86 29.60
CA ASN A 203 -31.57 27.11 28.82
C ASN A 203 -30.74 27.99 27.85
N SER A 204 -30.59 29.28 28.16
CA SER A 204 -29.83 30.21 27.31
C SER A 204 -28.74 30.98 28.04
N TYR A 205 -27.64 31.29 27.34
CA TYR A 205 -26.54 32.11 27.80
C TYR A 205 -26.28 33.27 26.84
N ASN A 206 -25.84 34.40 27.40
CA ASN A 206 -25.49 35.59 26.61
C ASN A 206 -24.06 35.49 26.09
N ILE A 207 -23.91 35.70 24.79
CA ILE A 207 -22.62 35.95 24.14
C ILE A 207 -22.27 37.41 24.41
N LYS A 208 -21.14 37.65 25.06
CA LYS A 208 -20.64 39.00 25.34
C LYS A 208 -19.44 39.31 24.44
N ASN A 209 -19.24 40.58 24.12
CA ASN A 209 -17.97 41.02 23.56
C ASN A 209 -16.94 41.29 24.68
N MET A 210 -15.69 41.59 24.33
CA MET A 210 -14.61 41.86 25.31
C MET A 210 -14.88 43.08 26.20
N THR A 211 -15.78 43.98 25.78
CA THR A 211 -16.24 45.12 26.60
C THR A 211 -17.36 44.75 27.60
N GLY A 212 -17.78 43.48 27.61
CA GLY A 212 -18.83 42.96 28.49
C GLY A 212 -20.27 43.19 28.00
N LYS A 213 -20.45 43.78 26.81
CA LYS A 213 -21.77 44.05 26.22
C LYS A 213 -22.31 42.79 25.53
N ILE A 214 -23.61 42.52 25.69
CA ILE A 214 -24.28 41.39 25.07
C ILE A 214 -24.47 41.65 23.57
N ILE A 215 -24.04 40.70 22.75
CA ILE A 215 -24.10 40.78 21.28
C ILE A 215 -24.95 39.66 20.67
N GLY A 216 -25.23 38.58 21.41
CA GLY A 216 -26.09 37.47 20.97
C GLY A 216 -26.40 36.51 22.12
N SER A 217 -27.08 35.41 21.84
CA SER A 217 -27.39 34.37 22.82
C SER A 217 -27.28 32.95 22.25
N VAL A 218 -26.88 32.01 23.10
CA VAL A 218 -26.81 30.58 22.79
C VAL A 218 -27.90 29.88 23.57
N ARG A 219 -28.77 29.13 22.91
CA ARG A 219 -29.83 28.31 23.52
C ARG A 219 -29.65 26.85 23.14
N ILE A 220 -29.62 25.96 24.12
CA ILE A 220 -29.58 24.52 23.88
C ILE A 220 -31.02 24.02 23.64
N ILE A 221 -31.27 23.40 22.48
CA ILE A 221 -32.61 22.98 22.03
C ILE A 221 -32.93 21.56 22.50
N GLU A 222 -32.06 20.60 22.18
CA GLU A 222 -32.29 19.19 22.47
C GLU A 222 -30.99 18.55 22.96
N PHE A 223 -31.06 17.95 24.15
CA PHE A 223 -30.06 17.03 24.65
C PHE A 223 -30.78 15.86 25.31
N SER A 224 -30.77 14.72 24.62
CA SER A 224 -31.55 13.55 25.03
C SER A 224 -30.79 12.74 26.09
N LYS A 225 -31.27 12.80 27.32
CA LYS A 225 -30.89 11.88 28.40
C LYS A 225 -30.93 10.42 27.93
N ASN A 226 -31.90 10.06 27.11
CA ASN A 226 -32.07 8.70 26.59
C ASN A 226 -30.98 8.31 25.59
N ALA A 227 -30.51 9.26 24.75
CA ALA A 227 -29.44 8.99 23.80
C ALA A 227 -28.11 8.69 24.52
N ASP A 228 -27.79 9.46 25.55
CA ASP A 228 -26.54 9.27 26.31
C ASP A 228 -26.59 8.03 27.22
N ILE A 229 -27.76 7.72 27.81
CA ILE A 229 -27.97 6.43 28.50
C ILE A 229 -27.78 5.26 27.52
N GLN A 230 -28.30 5.39 26.30
CA GLN A 230 -28.16 4.36 25.27
C GLN A 230 -26.70 4.19 24.83
N TYR A 231 -25.91 5.26 24.80
CA TYR A 231 -24.46 5.19 24.60
C TYR A 231 -23.78 4.35 25.71
N PHE A 232 -24.05 4.61 26.99
CA PHE A 232 -23.50 3.80 28.08
C PHE A 232 -23.91 2.32 27.99
N GLN A 233 -25.17 2.03 27.66
CA GLN A 233 -25.64 0.66 27.44
C GLN A 233 -24.89 -0.01 26.28
N ASN A 234 -24.61 0.71 25.20
CA ASN A 234 -23.81 0.20 24.08
C ASN A 234 -22.36 -0.09 24.50
N VAL A 235 -21.74 0.76 25.32
CA VAL A 235 -20.37 0.54 25.86
C VAL A 235 -20.31 -0.74 26.71
N PHE A 236 -21.27 -0.95 27.61
CA PHE A 236 -21.34 -2.19 28.39
C PHE A 236 -21.57 -3.42 27.52
N SER A 237 -22.43 -3.31 26.50
CA SER A 237 -22.65 -4.37 25.52
C SER A 237 -21.39 -4.68 24.69
N LEU A 238 -20.61 -3.66 24.33
CA LEU A 238 -19.30 -3.83 23.69
C LEU A 238 -18.32 -4.59 24.60
N LEU A 239 -18.19 -4.17 25.87
CA LEU A 239 -17.32 -4.85 26.83
C LEU A 239 -17.69 -6.33 26.99
N GLN A 240 -18.99 -6.64 27.09
CA GLN A 240 -19.48 -8.02 27.12
C GLN A 240 -19.11 -8.76 25.83
N SER A 241 -19.33 -8.15 24.66
CA SER A 241 -19.02 -8.75 23.37
C SER A 241 -17.53 -9.07 23.19
N VAL A 242 -16.65 -8.18 23.64
CA VAL A 242 -15.19 -8.41 23.65
C VAL A 242 -14.82 -9.56 24.57
N LEU A 243 -15.40 -9.63 25.77
CA LEU A 243 -15.17 -10.74 26.69
C LEU A 243 -15.69 -12.07 26.12
N VAL A 244 -16.80 -12.07 25.37
CA VAL A 244 -17.30 -13.25 24.66
C VAL A 244 -16.31 -13.72 23.60
N ILE A 245 -15.75 -12.79 22.81
CA ILE A 245 -14.68 -13.11 21.83
C ILE A 245 -13.48 -13.75 22.55
N ILE A 246 -13.01 -13.14 23.63
CA ILE A 246 -11.86 -13.63 24.40
C ILE A 246 -12.16 -15.02 24.98
N ALA A 247 -13.33 -15.23 25.56
CA ALA A 247 -13.76 -16.51 26.09
C ALA A 247 -13.82 -17.59 24.99
N ALA A 248 -14.37 -17.25 23.80
CA ALA A 248 -14.44 -18.16 22.66
C ALA A 248 -13.05 -18.55 22.13
N ILE A 249 -12.12 -17.59 22.01
CA ILE A 249 -10.74 -17.85 21.59
C ILE A 249 -10.02 -18.74 22.61
N LEU A 250 -10.16 -18.45 23.90
CA LEU A 250 -9.53 -19.24 24.96
C LEU A 250 -10.10 -20.67 25.03
N ALA A 251 -11.42 -20.82 24.83
CA ALA A 251 -12.06 -22.12 24.71
C ALA A 251 -11.57 -22.91 23.49
N LEU A 252 -11.38 -22.25 22.34
CA LEU A 252 -10.79 -22.87 21.14
C LEU A 252 -9.36 -23.37 21.38
N ILE A 253 -8.50 -22.55 21.99
CA ILE A 253 -7.12 -22.92 22.32
C ILE A 253 -7.10 -24.15 23.23
N TRP A 254 -8.02 -24.20 24.20
CA TRP A 254 -8.17 -25.33 25.11
C TRP A 254 -8.65 -26.61 24.40
N PHE A 255 -9.70 -26.53 23.58
CA PHE A 255 -10.26 -27.69 22.87
C PHE A 255 -9.26 -28.29 21.86
N ASN A 256 -8.48 -27.45 21.18
CA ASN A 256 -7.51 -27.88 20.17
C ASN A 256 -6.30 -28.62 20.77
N GLY A 257 -6.06 -28.47 22.08
CA GLY A 257 -4.97 -29.14 22.80
C GLY A 257 -5.29 -30.58 23.25
N LYS A 258 -6.56 -31.00 23.26
CA LYS A 258 -6.96 -32.30 23.85
C LYS A 258 -7.27 -33.43 22.87
N ILE A 259 -7.62 -33.12 21.62
CA ILE A 259 -8.08 -34.13 20.66
C ILE A 259 -6.93 -34.59 19.77
N THR A 260 -6.58 -35.88 19.87
CA THR A 260 -5.58 -36.53 19.03
C THR A 260 -6.25 -37.23 17.86
N PHE A 261 -5.91 -36.82 16.63
CA PHE A 261 -6.38 -37.48 15.40
C PHE A 261 -5.29 -38.34 14.79
N LYS A 262 -5.64 -39.55 14.35
CA LYS A 262 -4.73 -40.46 13.63
C LYS A 262 -4.32 -39.92 12.25
N TYR A 263 -5.21 -39.16 11.59
CA TYR A 263 -4.98 -38.60 10.27
C TYR A 263 -4.85 -37.07 10.33
N VAL A 264 -3.81 -36.54 9.69
CA VAL A 264 -3.50 -35.11 9.62
C VAL A 264 -4.66 -34.32 9.00
N PHE A 265 -5.33 -34.88 8.00
CA PHE A 265 -6.50 -34.29 7.36
C PHE A 265 -7.65 -34.04 8.35
N LEU A 266 -7.99 -35.02 9.19
CA LEU A 266 -9.05 -34.86 10.21
C LEU A 266 -8.69 -33.79 11.24
N LYS A 267 -7.40 -33.66 11.60
CA LYS A 267 -6.91 -32.59 12.47
C LYS A 267 -7.10 -31.20 11.84
N ILE A 268 -6.82 -31.06 10.54
CA ILE A 268 -7.06 -29.82 9.80
C ILE A 268 -8.55 -29.51 9.71
N MET A 269 -9.39 -30.50 9.40
CA MET A 269 -10.85 -30.31 9.34
C MET A 269 -11.45 -29.92 10.68
N TYR A 270 -11.01 -30.54 11.78
CA TYR A 270 -11.44 -30.15 13.13
C TYR A 270 -11.03 -28.72 13.46
N PHE A 271 -9.78 -28.34 13.14
CA PHE A 271 -9.32 -26.97 13.34
C PHE A 271 -10.14 -25.97 12.52
N ALA A 272 -10.34 -26.25 11.22
CA ALA A 272 -11.12 -25.40 10.33
C ALA A 272 -12.57 -25.23 10.80
N SER A 273 -13.25 -26.34 11.12
CA SER A 273 -14.63 -26.31 11.63
C SER A 273 -14.75 -25.56 12.96
N SER A 274 -13.76 -25.66 13.85
CA SER A 274 -13.77 -24.92 15.12
C SER A 274 -13.65 -23.40 14.91
N ILE A 275 -12.80 -22.95 13.98
CA ILE A 275 -12.68 -21.53 13.61
C ILE A 275 -13.96 -21.03 12.94
N ILE A 276 -14.51 -21.80 12.00
CA ILE A 276 -15.75 -21.46 11.31
C ILE A 276 -16.91 -21.36 12.30
N PHE A 277 -17.00 -22.29 13.25
CA PHE A 277 -18.04 -22.28 14.28
C PHE A 277 -17.97 -21.03 15.15
N VAL A 278 -16.77 -20.64 15.62
CA VAL A 278 -16.61 -19.38 16.36
C VAL A 278 -16.98 -18.18 15.50
N ARG A 279 -16.59 -18.18 14.22
CA ARG A 279 -16.97 -17.09 13.31
C ARG A 279 -18.49 -16.97 13.14
N ILE A 280 -19.20 -18.09 13.00
CA ILE A 280 -20.67 -18.13 12.92
C ILE A 280 -21.29 -17.58 14.21
N ILE A 281 -20.80 -17.98 15.39
CA ILE A 281 -21.29 -17.45 16.67
C ILE A 281 -21.10 -15.93 16.75
N LEU A 282 -19.92 -15.41 16.38
CA LEU A 282 -19.66 -13.96 16.39
C LEU A 282 -20.60 -13.19 15.46
N SER A 283 -20.95 -13.78 14.32
CA SER A 283 -21.92 -13.20 13.39
C SER A 283 -23.36 -13.24 13.94
N LEU A 284 -23.78 -14.36 14.55
CA LEU A 284 -25.10 -14.49 15.18
C LEU A 284 -25.30 -13.50 16.33
N LEU A 285 -24.25 -13.24 17.10
CA LEU A 285 -24.25 -12.26 18.18
C LEU A 285 -24.13 -10.79 17.68
N ASN A 286 -24.02 -10.58 16.36
CA ASN A 286 -23.79 -9.27 15.72
C ASN A 286 -22.69 -8.46 16.41
N VAL A 287 -21.58 -9.12 16.78
CA VAL A 287 -20.51 -8.47 17.57
C VAL A 287 -19.93 -7.25 16.84
N GLY A 288 -19.93 -7.25 15.51
CA GLY A 288 -19.53 -6.10 14.70
C GLY A 288 -20.28 -4.80 15.01
N LYS A 289 -21.58 -4.86 15.40
CA LYS A 289 -22.39 -3.66 15.68
C LYS A 289 -21.84 -2.83 16.84
N TYR A 290 -21.17 -3.47 17.79
CA TYR A 290 -20.74 -2.83 19.03
C TYR A 290 -19.42 -2.08 18.91
N PHE A 291 -18.63 -2.34 17.86
CA PHE A 291 -17.38 -1.60 17.65
C PHE A 291 -17.69 -0.17 17.19
N GLU A 292 -17.14 0.82 17.91
CA GLU A 292 -17.29 2.27 17.63
C GLU A 292 -16.66 2.75 16.31
N PHE A 293 -16.15 1.84 15.46
CA PHE A 293 -15.74 2.19 14.10
C PHE A 293 -16.98 2.38 13.22
N SER A 294 -17.70 3.49 13.45
CA SER A 294 -19.01 3.81 12.83
C SER A 294 -19.02 3.54 11.33
N ASP A 295 -17.94 3.87 10.63
CA ASP A 295 -17.82 3.65 9.19
C ASP A 295 -17.50 2.21 8.78
N LEU A 296 -16.66 1.46 9.52
CA LEU A 296 -16.30 0.08 9.13
C LEU A 296 -17.42 -0.93 9.40
N VAL A 297 -18.39 -0.55 10.23
CA VAL A 297 -19.56 -1.35 10.58
C VAL A 297 -20.77 -0.98 9.72
N ASN A 298 -20.69 0.15 8.99
CA ASN A 298 -21.79 0.62 8.16
C ASN A 298 -21.99 -0.28 6.92
N PRO A 299 -23.17 -0.92 6.76
CA PRO A 299 -23.45 -1.83 5.65
C PRO A 299 -23.49 -1.13 4.29
N ILE A 300 -23.62 0.21 4.26
CA ILE A 300 -23.59 0.99 3.02
C ILE A 300 -22.27 0.76 2.27
N TYR A 301 -21.15 0.69 2.98
CA TYR A 301 -19.85 0.55 2.34
C TYR A 301 -19.61 -0.85 1.76
N PHE A 302 -20.16 -1.90 2.38
CA PHE A 302 -20.13 -3.26 1.84
C PHE A 302 -21.08 -4.15 2.63
N SER A 303 -21.98 -4.85 1.93
CA SER A 303 -22.81 -5.89 2.53
C SER A 303 -23.13 -6.95 1.48
N SER A 304 -22.68 -8.18 1.70
CA SER A 304 -22.88 -9.26 0.73
C SER A 304 -23.87 -10.31 1.24
N THR A 305 -24.70 -10.81 0.33
CA THR A 305 -25.53 -12.01 0.55
C THR A 305 -24.69 -13.29 0.50
N PHE A 306 -23.45 -13.21 -0.01
CA PHE A 306 -22.51 -14.33 -0.04
C PHE A 306 -22.30 -14.92 1.36
N ALA A 307 -22.15 -16.24 1.41
CA ALA A 307 -22.01 -17.01 2.65
C ALA A 307 -23.13 -16.74 3.68
N TYR A 308 -24.39 -16.61 3.22
CA TYR A 308 -25.58 -16.40 4.06
C TYR A 308 -25.54 -15.10 4.88
N GLY A 309 -24.90 -14.05 4.37
CA GLY A 309 -24.85 -12.76 5.06
C GLY A 309 -23.89 -12.74 6.26
N LEU A 310 -22.86 -13.60 6.27
CA LEU A 310 -21.78 -13.54 7.27
C LEU A 310 -20.96 -12.23 7.17
N THR A 311 -21.03 -11.51 6.05
CA THR A 311 -20.27 -10.28 5.81
C THR A 311 -21.20 -9.08 5.56
N LYS A 312 -21.76 -8.54 6.64
CA LYS A 312 -22.72 -7.40 6.59
C LYS A 312 -22.05 -6.02 6.57
N SER A 313 -20.73 -5.97 6.75
CA SER A 313 -19.95 -4.74 6.80
C SER A 313 -18.49 -5.02 6.41
N PRO A 314 -17.69 -3.98 6.08
CA PRO A 314 -16.24 -4.12 5.87
C PRO A 314 -15.52 -4.83 7.03
N LEU A 315 -15.89 -4.54 8.29
CA LEU A 315 -15.31 -5.19 9.46
C LEU A 315 -15.67 -6.68 9.54
N GLU A 316 -16.93 -7.04 9.27
CA GLU A 316 -17.38 -8.43 9.27
C GLU A 316 -16.74 -9.24 8.13
N LEU A 317 -16.48 -8.60 6.98
CA LEU A 317 -15.65 -9.18 5.92
C LEU A 317 -14.24 -9.48 6.44
N PHE A 318 -13.59 -8.52 7.08
CA PHE A 318 -12.24 -8.67 7.62
C PHE A 318 -12.12 -9.81 8.65
N LEU A 319 -13.06 -9.91 9.58
CA LEU A 319 -13.09 -11.01 10.55
C LEU A 319 -13.23 -12.38 9.85
N THR A 320 -14.04 -12.44 8.80
CA THR A 320 -14.22 -13.67 7.99
C THR A 320 -12.94 -14.01 7.22
N VAL A 321 -12.31 -13.02 6.60
CA VAL A 321 -11.05 -13.17 5.86
C VAL A 321 -9.94 -13.64 6.79
N ILE A 322 -9.80 -13.06 7.99
CA ILE A 322 -8.83 -13.53 8.99
C ILE A 322 -9.09 -14.98 9.39
N ALA A 323 -10.34 -15.34 9.67
CA ALA A 323 -10.70 -16.71 10.06
C ALA A 323 -10.27 -17.72 8.98
N VAL A 324 -10.56 -17.43 7.70
CA VAL A 324 -10.17 -18.27 6.57
C VAL A 324 -8.65 -18.26 6.35
N LEU A 325 -7.98 -17.13 6.58
CA LEU A 325 -6.53 -16.99 6.47
C LEU A 325 -5.79 -17.88 7.48
N VAL A 326 -6.24 -17.90 8.74
CA VAL A 326 -5.67 -18.77 9.79
C VAL A 326 -5.79 -20.24 9.41
N VAL A 327 -6.94 -20.65 8.86
CA VAL A 327 -7.15 -22.01 8.35
C VAL A 327 -6.23 -22.31 7.17
N SER A 328 -6.12 -21.37 6.22
CA SER A 328 -5.30 -21.52 5.01
C SER A 328 -3.81 -21.63 5.34
N PHE A 329 -3.30 -20.81 6.28
CA PHE A 329 -1.94 -20.97 6.80
C PHE A 329 -1.74 -22.33 7.45
N LYS A 330 -2.70 -22.81 8.25
CA LYS A 330 -2.59 -24.12 8.88
C LYS A 330 -2.50 -25.23 7.82
N ILE A 331 -3.32 -25.17 6.77
CA ILE A 331 -3.27 -26.11 5.65
C ILE A 331 -1.89 -26.06 4.97
N TYR A 332 -1.43 -24.87 4.59
CA TYR A 332 -0.16 -24.65 3.91
C TYR A 332 1.05 -25.18 4.70
N PHE A 333 1.21 -24.77 5.95
CA PHE A 333 2.34 -25.22 6.79
C PHE A 333 2.29 -26.73 7.08
N THR A 334 1.09 -27.28 7.27
CA THR A 334 0.95 -28.72 7.51
C THR A 334 1.32 -29.52 6.26
N TYR A 335 0.90 -29.06 5.07
CA TYR A 335 1.23 -29.68 3.80
C TYR A 335 2.75 -29.66 3.51
N ILE A 336 3.40 -28.51 3.68
CA ILE A 336 4.86 -28.37 3.47
C ILE A 336 5.66 -29.27 4.41
N ASN A 337 5.20 -29.46 5.66
CA ASN A 337 5.91 -30.31 6.62
C ASN A 337 5.58 -31.80 6.46
N SER A 338 4.52 -32.16 5.73
CA SER A 338 4.12 -33.56 5.53
C SER A 338 4.75 -34.17 4.27
N ASN A 339 5.92 -34.79 4.42
CA ASN A 339 6.66 -35.41 3.30
C ASN A 339 6.14 -36.79 2.83
N LYS A 340 4.91 -37.19 3.18
CA LYS A 340 4.43 -38.57 2.94
C LYS A 340 3.07 -38.60 2.27
N PHE A 341 3.05 -38.62 0.94
CA PHE A 341 1.99 -39.33 0.24
C PHE A 341 2.22 -40.83 0.46
N ARG A 342 1.29 -41.49 1.15
CA ARG A 342 1.34 -42.95 1.33
C ARG A 342 1.11 -43.65 -0.01
N ASP A 343 1.79 -44.77 -0.20
CA ASP A 343 1.52 -45.70 -1.31
C ASP A 343 0.05 -46.11 -1.27
N THR A 344 -0.70 -45.59 -2.22
CA THR A 344 -2.14 -45.78 -2.40
C THR A 344 -2.36 -46.30 -3.81
N ASN A 345 -3.43 -47.09 -4.01
CA ASN A 345 -3.73 -47.74 -5.28
C ASN A 345 -3.97 -46.71 -6.42
N ARG A 346 -3.68 -47.07 -7.67
CA ARG A 346 -3.70 -46.18 -8.85
C ARG A 346 -5.05 -45.51 -9.07
N THR A 347 -6.15 -46.22 -8.84
CA THR A 347 -7.53 -45.72 -8.96
C THR A 347 -7.84 -44.63 -7.94
N LEU A 348 -7.44 -44.83 -6.68
CA LEU A 348 -7.59 -43.83 -5.61
C LEU A 348 -6.78 -42.56 -5.90
N LYS A 349 -5.59 -42.70 -6.51
CA LYS A 349 -4.78 -41.56 -6.95
C LYS A 349 -5.49 -40.75 -8.05
N LEU A 350 -6.09 -41.41 -9.06
CA LEU A 350 -6.85 -40.72 -10.11
C LEU A 350 -8.09 -39.99 -9.54
N LEU A 351 -8.80 -40.62 -8.63
CA LEU A 351 -9.98 -40.03 -7.99
C LEU A 351 -9.59 -38.82 -7.11
N TYR A 352 -8.46 -38.91 -6.40
CA TYR A 352 -7.91 -37.80 -5.63
C TYR A 352 -7.46 -36.63 -6.53
N SER A 353 -6.86 -36.89 -7.70
CA SER A 353 -6.54 -35.82 -8.65
C SER A 353 -7.79 -35.11 -9.16
N LEU A 354 -8.85 -35.85 -9.46
CA LEU A 354 -10.11 -35.27 -9.94
C LEU A 354 -10.75 -34.37 -8.86
N ILE A 355 -10.72 -34.79 -7.60
CA ILE A 355 -11.17 -33.96 -6.46
C ILE A 355 -10.34 -32.67 -6.35
N ILE A 356 -9.01 -32.75 -6.50
CA ILE A 356 -8.15 -31.55 -6.44
C ILE A 356 -8.49 -30.58 -7.58
N TYR A 357 -8.76 -31.06 -8.78
CA TYR A 357 -9.17 -30.20 -9.90
C TYR A 357 -10.49 -29.49 -9.61
N VAL A 358 -11.49 -30.20 -9.10
CA VAL A 358 -12.77 -29.61 -8.69
C VAL A 358 -12.55 -28.55 -7.60
N LEU A 359 -11.72 -28.84 -6.59
CA LEU A 359 -11.39 -27.88 -5.54
C LEU A 359 -10.67 -26.64 -6.07
N PHE A 360 -9.81 -26.78 -7.08
CA PHE A 360 -9.14 -25.65 -7.72
C PHE A 360 -10.14 -24.74 -8.46
N ILE A 361 -11.08 -25.32 -9.21
CA ILE A 361 -12.14 -24.59 -9.90
C ILE A 361 -13.04 -23.87 -8.89
N LEU A 362 -13.44 -24.54 -7.81
CA LEU A 362 -14.23 -23.92 -6.74
C LEU A 362 -13.47 -22.78 -6.05
N LEU A 363 -12.16 -22.91 -5.85
CA LEU A 363 -11.31 -21.86 -5.28
C LEU A 363 -11.24 -20.65 -6.21
N TYR A 364 -11.03 -20.88 -7.51
CA TYR A 364 -11.03 -19.86 -8.55
C TYR A 364 -12.36 -19.11 -8.62
N ASN A 365 -13.47 -19.84 -8.71
CA ASN A 365 -14.81 -19.26 -8.78
C ASN A 365 -15.22 -18.56 -7.49
N GLY A 366 -14.83 -19.11 -6.33
CA GLY A 366 -15.03 -18.45 -5.05
C GLY A 366 -14.28 -17.13 -4.98
N PHE A 367 -13.02 -17.10 -5.42
CA PHE A 367 -12.21 -15.88 -5.49
C PHE A 367 -12.82 -14.81 -6.39
N ALA A 368 -13.16 -15.19 -7.63
CA ALA A 368 -13.77 -14.30 -8.60
C ALA A 368 -15.12 -13.74 -8.08
N SER A 369 -15.96 -14.60 -7.49
CA SER A 369 -17.26 -14.19 -6.94
C SER A 369 -17.13 -13.23 -5.74
N VAL A 370 -16.15 -13.45 -4.87
CA VAL A 370 -15.88 -12.55 -3.73
C VAL A 370 -15.41 -11.19 -4.22
N LEU A 371 -14.48 -11.13 -5.18
CA LEU A 371 -14.03 -9.84 -5.74
C LEU A 371 -15.13 -9.13 -6.52
N LYS A 372 -15.98 -9.88 -7.25
CA LYS A 372 -17.17 -9.31 -7.89
C LYS A 372 -18.13 -8.71 -6.86
N SER A 373 -18.41 -9.41 -5.76
CA SER A 373 -19.26 -8.91 -4.68
C SER A 373 -18.66 -7.65 -4.02
N ILE A 374 -17.34 -7.60 -3.81
CA ILE A 374 -16.65 -6.40 -3.28
C ILE A 374 -16.85 -5.17 -4.17
N ILE A 375 -17.02 -5.35 -5.48
CA ILE A 375 -17.30 -4.27 -6.42
C ILE A 375 -18.81 -3.95 -6.51
N PHE A 376 -19.65 -4.97 -6.71
CA PHE A 376 -21.08 -4.80 -7.01
C PHE A 376 -21.96 -4.57 -5.78
N ASP A 377 -21.58 -5.11 -4.61
CA ASP A 377 -22.33 -5.00 -3.35
C ASP A 377 -21.72 -3.93 -2.41
N SER A 378 -20.90 -3.03 -2.97
CA SER A 378 -20.21 -1.95 -2.25
C SER A 378 -20.59 -0.59 -2.82
N SER A 379 -20.70 0.42 -1.96
CA SER A 379 -20.77 1.82 -2.41
C SER A 379 -19.39 2.45 -2.69
N ILE A 380 -18.30 1.70 -2.49
CA ILE A 380 -16.93 2.21 -2.66
C ILE A 380 -16.56 2.15 -4.15
N LEU A 381 -16.21 3.30 -4.69
CA LEU A 381 -15.83 3.46 -6.10
C LEU A 381 -14.31 3.49 -6.23
N TYR A 382 -13.70 2.30 -6.33
CA TYR A 382 -12.24 2.11 -6.25
C TYR A 382 -11.44 2.90 -7.31
N PHE A 383 -12.00 3.05 -8.52
CA PHE A 383 -11.31 3.62 -9.67
C PHE A 383 -11.97 4.88 -10.26
N LYS A 384 -13.01 5.42 -9.61
CA LYS A 384 -13.71 6.63 -10.11
C LYS A 384 -12.81 7.87 -10.12
N ASP A 385 -11.99 8.04 -9.08
CA ASP A 385 -11.07 9.18 -8.97
C ASP A 385 -9.62 8.77 -9.29
N ALA A 386 -8.90 9.60 -10.03
CA ALA A 386 -7.47 9.42 -10.29
C ALA A 386 -6.57 9.84 -9.11
N SER A 387 -7.14 10.20 -7.96
CA SER A 387 -6.37 10.55 -6.77
C SER A 387 -5.79 9.31 -6.09
N LEU A 388 -4.55 9.40 -5.59
CA LEU A 388 -3.93 8.35 -4.78
C LEU A 388 -4.43 8.38 -3.32
N ASN A 389 -5.10 9.46 -2.92
CA ASN A 389 -5.63 9.63 -1.57
C ASN A 389 -6.92 8.83 -1.43
N ALA A 390 -6.81 7.66 -0.80
CA ALA A 390 -7.95 6.81 -0.48
C ALA A 390 -8.43 7.11 0.95
N ASN A 391 -9.75 7.19 1.15
CA ASN A 391 -10.33 7.29 2.49
C ASN A 391 -10.04 6.00 3.29
N PHE A 392 -10.14 6.10 4.62
CA PHE A 392 -9.82 4.99 5.52
C PHE A 392 -10.60 3.70 5.20
N GLN A 393 -11.88 3.81 4.84
CA GLN A 393 -12.74 2.69 4.49
C GLN A 393 -12.23 1.98 3.22
N THR A 394 -11.81 2.74 2.21
CA THR A 394 -11.25 2.21 0.96
C THR A 394 -9.90 1.53 1.21
N ILE A 395 -9.02 2.13 2.03
CA ILE A 395 -7.74 1.51 2.44
C ILE A 395 -8.00 0.19 3.16
N PHE A 396 -8.97 0.16 4.08
CA PHE A 396 -9.33 -1.05 4.80
C PHE A 396 -9.88 -2.16 3.87
N MET A 397 -10.63 -1.78 2.83
CA MET A 397 -11.07 -2.74 1.81
C MET A 397 -9.92 -3.24 0.93
N TYR A 398 -8.94 -2.40 0.58
CA TYR A 398 -7.72 -2.86 -0.09
C TYR A 398 -6.95 -3.89 0.74
N LEU A 399 -6.89 -3.72 2.05
CA LEU A 399 -6.32 -4.75 2.94
C LEU A 399 -7.09 -6.08 2.83
N ASN A 400 -8.43 -6.04 2.87
CA ASN A 400 -9.26 -7.23 2.68
C ASN A 400 -8.98 -7.92 1.35
N ILE A 401 -8.92 -7.15 0.26
CA ILE A 401 -8.62 -7.65 -1.09
C ILE A 401 -7.25 -8.34 -1.13
N LEU A 402 -6.21 -7.73 -0.56
CA LEU A 402 -4.87 -8.33 -0.48
C LEU A 402 -4.87 -9.65 0.32
N LEU A 403 -5.58 -9.70 1.45
CA LEU A 403 -5.69 -10.89 2.30
C LEU A 403 -6.48 -12.01 1.62
N ILE A 404 -7.52 -11.69 0.85
CA ILE A 404 -8.26 -12.66 0.03
C ILE A 404 -7.34 -13.24 -1.04
N GLY A 405 -6.55 -12.41 -1.73
CA GLY A 405 -5.50 -12.86 -2.64
C GLY A 405 -4.47 -13.79 -1.98
N LEU A 406 -4.08 -13.48 -0.74
CA LEU A 406 -3.14 -14.30 0.03
C LEU A 406 -3.70 -15.68 0.34
N ILE A 407 -4.97 -15.75 0.77
CA ILE A 407 -5.68 -17.02 1.00
C ILE A 407 -5.66 -17.88 -0.27
N THR A 408 -6.00 -17.28 -1.41
CA THR A 408 -6.14 -18.03 -2.66
C THR A 408 -4.80 -18.51 -3.21
N ILE A 409 -3.76 -17.68 -3.17
CA ILE A 409 -2.41 -18.10 -3.55
C ILE A 409 -1.90 -19.24 -2.65
N LEU A 410 -2.07 -19.13 -1.33
CA LEU A 410 -1.63 -20.19 -0.40
C LEU A 410 -2.32 -21.53 -0.70
N LEU A 411 -3.63 -21.53 -0.92
CA LEU A 411 -4.39 -22.73 -1.27
C LEU A 411 -4.03 -23.25 -2.67
N CYS A 412 -3.82 -22.36 -3.66
CA CYS A 412 -3.36 -22.73 -4.99
C CYS A 412 -2.02 -23.46 -4.96
N ILE A 413 -1.04 -22.95 -4.18
CA ILE A 413 0.26 -23.59 -4.03
C ILE A 413 0.10 -25.02 -3.49
N VAL A 414 -0.78 -25.23 -2.51
CA VAL A 414 -1.06 -26.56 -1.95
C VAL A 414 -1.70 -27.48 -2.99
N LEU A 415 -2.72 -27.01 -3.72
CA LEU A 415 -3.42 -27.82 -4.72
C LEU A 415 -2.49 -28.17 -5.90
N ILE A 416 -1.79 -27.19 -6.48
CA ILE A 416 -0.86 -27.39 -7.60
C ILE A 416 0.31 -28.30 -7.18
N SER A 417 0.87 -28.09 -5.99
CA SER A 417 1.94 -28.96 -5.48
C SER A 417 1.45 -30.39 -5.27
N SER A 418 0.19 -30.57 -4.82
CA SER A 418 -0.43 -31.88 -4.65
C SER A 418 -0.59 -32.60 -5.99
N ILE A 419 -1.02 -31.88 -7.03
CA ILE A 419 -1.11 -32.37 -8.40
C ILE A 419 0.27 -32.83 -8.90
N ILE A 420 1.29 -31.99 -8.76
CA ILE A 420 2.67 -32.33 -9.20
C ILE A 420 3.21 -33.56 -8.46
N ASN A 421 2.92 -33.71 -7.17
CA ASN A 421 3.39 -34.85 -6.37
C ASN A 421 2.67 -36.16 -6.75
N LEU A 422 1.36 -36.12 -6.95
CA LEU A 422 0.58 -37.31 -7.34
C LEU A 422 1.04 -37.89 -8.68
N THR A 423 1.33 -37.00 -9.62
CA THR A 423 1.63 -37.33 -11.02
C THR A 423 3.02 -37.91 -11.19
N ASN A 424 4.02 -37.33 -10.51
CA ASN A 424 5.36 -37.89 -10.43
C ASN A 424 5.35 -39.34 -9.92
N HIS A 425 4.47 -39.66 -8.96
CA HIS A 425 4.34 -41.01 -8.40
C HIS A 425 3.63 -41.99 -9.33
N LEU A 426 2.69 -41.53 -10.17
CA LEU A 426 1.94 -42.37 -11.10
C LEU A 426 2.74 -42.75 -12.34
N LEU A 427 3.60 -41.86 -12.84
CA LEU A 427 4.18 -41.98 -14.18
C LEU A 427 5.70 -42.18 -14.22
N LYS A 428 6.44 -42.01 -13.10
CA LYS A 428 7.92 -42.20 -13.03
C LYS A 428 8.72 -41.47 -14.14
N ILE A 429 8.21 -40.36 -14.67
CA ILE A 429 8.83 -39.56 -15.76
C ILE A 429 9.36 -38.22 -15.20
N LYS A 430 10.36 -37.60 -15.87
CA LYS A 430 10.90 -36.28 -15.53
C LYS A 430 9.79 -35.21 -15.44
N SER A 431 9.83 -34.41 -14.38
CA SER A 431 8.70 -33.57 -13.90
C SER A 431 8.30 -32.37 -14.77
N GLN A 432 9.10 -31.95 -15.75
CA GLN A 432 8.91 -30.67 -16.46
C GLN A 432 7.89 -30.73 -17.62
N ILE A 433 7.80 -31.87 -18.35
CA ILE A 433 6.88 -31.99 -19.50
C ILE A 433 5.45 -32.27 -19.02
N PHE A 434 5.28 -33.04 -17.95
CA PHE A 434 3.95 -33.40 -17.44
C PHE A 434 3.28 -32.29 -16.61
N SER A 435 4.07 -31.40 -16.02
CA SER A 435 3.55 -30.20 -15.36
C SER A 435 2.93 -29.22 -16.37
N LEU A 436 3.48 -29.16 -17.59
CA LEU A 436 2.89 -28.45 -18.73
C LEU A 436 1.58 -29.09 -19.21
N ILE A 437 1.51 -30.43 -19.27
CA ILE A 437 0.27 -31.17 -19.60
C ILE A 437 -0.82 -30.91 -18.54
N HIS A 438 -0.47 -30.89 -17.26
CA HIS A 438 -1.41 -30.56 -16.20
C HIS A 438 -1.90 -29.12 -16.28
N PHE A 439 -1.00 -28.18 -16.56
CA PHE A 439 -1.36 -26.80 -16.84
C PHE A 439 -2.39 -26.72 -17.98
N LEU A 440 -2.15 -27.41 -19.09
CA LEU A 440 -3.09 -27.49 -20.22
C LEU A 440 -4.44 -28.11 -19.83
N ILE A 441 -4.47 -29.16 -19.00
CA ILE A 441 -5.71 -29.78 -18.51
C ILE A 441 -6.51 -28.79 -17.66
N ILE A 442 -5.87 -28.07 -16.72
CA ILE A 442 -6.61 -27.08 -15.91
C ILE A 442 -7.15 -25.96 -16.79
N LEU A 443 -6.38 -25.52 -17.79
CA LEU A 443 -6.78 -24.50 -18.75
C LEU A 443 -8.02 -24.94 -19.56
N LEU A 444 -8.08 -26.22 -19.96
CA LEU A 444 -9.23 -26.83 -20.63
C LEU A 444 -10.47 -26.86 -19.73
N PHE A 445 -10.31 -27.25 -18.46
CA PHE A 445 -11.41 -27.24 -17.49
C PHE A 445 -11.93 -25.84 -17.20
N ILE A 446 -11.05 -24.85 -17.12
CA ILE A 446 -11.43 -23.45 -16.95
C ILE A 446 -12.23 -22.94 -18.16
N GLN A 447 -11.82 -23.28 -19.39
CA GLN A 447 -12.58 -22.92 -20.58
C GLN A 447 -13.99 -23.52 -20.58
N ILE A 448 -14.12 -24.78 -20.13
CA ILE A 448 -15.43 -25.43 -19.98
C ILE A 448 -16.28 -24.71 -18.93
N ASP A 449 -15.70 -24.39 -17.77
CA ASP A 449 -16.38 -23.67 -16.69
C ASP A 449 -16.85 -22.28 -17.14
N GLU A 450 -16.04 -21.56 -17.92
CA GLU A 450 -16.39 -20.25 -18.45
C GLU A 450 -17.53 -20.32 -19.48
N MET A 451 -17.53 -21.33 -20.36
CA MET A 451 -18.68 -21.58 -21.25
C MET A 451 -19.98 -21.85 -20.48
N ILE A 452 -19.90 -22.45 -19.29
CA ILE A 452 -21.07 -22.83 -18.49
C ILE A 452 -21.56 -21.67 -17.61
N PHE A 453 -20.65 -20.94 -16.95
CA PHE A 453 -20.99 -19.99 -15.91
C PHE A 453 -20.75 -18.52 -16.27
N ASN A 454 -19.97 -18.22 -17.31
CA ASN A 454 -19.75 -16.87 -17.87
C ASN A 454 -19.34 -15.80 -16.82
N LYS A 455 -18.52 -16.19 -15.84
CA LYS A 455 -18.22 -15.37 -14.64
C LYS A 455 -16.96 -14.51 -14.71
N SER A 456 -16.03 -14.78 -15.63
CA SER A 456 -14.70 -14.14 -15.69
C SER A 456 -14.14 -14.24 -17.10
N SER A 457 -13.22 -13.36 -17.49
CA SER A 457 -12.53 -13.42 -18.80
C SER A 457 -11.53 -14.58 -18.91
N ILE A 458 -11.55 -15.33 -20.03
CA ILE A 458 -10.58 -16.37 -20.42
C ILE A 458 -9.15 -15.94 -20.15
N LEU A 459 -8.79 -14.74 -20.59
CA LEU A 459 -7.42 -14.22 -20.47
C LEU A 459 -6.97 -14.14 -19.02
N LEU A 460 -7.87 -13.69 -18.13
CA LEU A 460 -7.60 -13.53 -16.71
C LEU A 460 -7.47 -14.88 -16.02
N SER A 461 -8.30 -15.85 -16.42
CA SER A 461 -8.22 -17.24 -15.96
C SER A 461 -6.89 -17.90 -16.33
N ILE A 462 -6.40 -17.66 -17.56
CA ILE A 462 -5.09 -18.14 -18.03
C ILE A 462 -3.96 -17.50 -17.21
N LEU A 463 -4.02 -16.18 -16.99
CA LEU A 463 -2.99 -15.44 -16.27
C LEU A 463 -2.93 -15.86 -14.79
N PHE A 464 -4.09 -16.10 -14.16
CA PHE A 464 -4.22 -16.69 -12.83
C PHE A 464 -3.48 -18.03 -12.72
N LEU A 465 -3.80 -18.95 -13.64
CA LEU A 465 -3.19 -20.28 -13.70
C LEU A 465 -1.68 -20.20 -13.88
N LEU A 466 -1.24 -19.38 -14.82
CA LEU A 466 0.17 -19.23 -15.17
C LEU A 466 0.96 -18.66 -13.99
N LEU A 467 0.44 -17.62 -13.34
CA LEU A 467 1.06 -17.02 -12.16
C LEU A 467 1.17 -18.02 -11.01
N ALA A 468 0.07 -18.72 -10.68
CA ALA A 468 0.05 -19.71 -9.60
C ALA A 468 1.01 -20.88 -9.87
N PHE A 469 1.09 -21.33 -11.12
CA PHE A 469 1.97 -22.41 -11.53
C PHE A 469 3.44 -21.99 -11.50
N VAL A 470 3.79 -20.85 -12.10
CA VAL A 470 5.17 -20.31 -12.10
C VAL A 470 5.65 -20.08 -10.68
N LEU A 471 4.81 -19.49 -9.82
CA LEU A 471 5.12 -19.29 -8.41
C LEU A 471 5.36 -20.62 -7.69
N THR A 472 4.47 -21.60 -7.84
CA THR A 472 4.62 -22.91 -7.20
C THR A 472 5.89 -23.63 -7.65
N TYR A 473 6.20 -23.58 -8.95
CA TYR A 473 7.42 -24.14 -9.52
C TYR A 473 8.67 -23.45 -8.99
N TYR A 474 8.67 -22.12 -8.97
CA TYR A 474 9.76 -21.30 -8.45
C TYR A 474 10.05 -21.59 -6.97
N LEU A 475 9.01 -21.70 -6.15
CA LEU A 475 9.13 -22.01 -4.71
C LEU A 475 9.63 -23.43 -4.43
N LYS A 476 9.31 -24.40 -5.29
CA LYS A 476 9.67 -25.82 -5.10
C LYS A 476 11.11 -26.14 -5.54
N ASN A 477 11.57 -25.53 -6.64
CA ASN A 477 12.83 -25.92 -7.26
C ASN A 477 14.05 -25.11 -6.79
N ASN A 478 13.84 -23.93 -6.22
CA ASN A 478 14.94 -23.08 -5.76
C ASN A 478 15.09 -23.15 -4.23
N LYS A 479 16.34 -23.24 -3.75
CA LYS A 479 16.65 -23.06 -2.31
C LYS A 479 16.61 -21.57 -1.97
N ILE A 480 15.41 -21.04 -1.77
CA ILE A 480 15.19 -19.61 -1.48
C ILE A 480 14.97 -19.39 0.03
N ASN A 481 15.42 -18.25 0.55
CA ASN A 481 15.18 -17.87 1.94
C ASN A 481 13.69 -17.59 2.18
N ASP A 482 13.22 -17.69 3.44
CA ASP A 482 11.79 -17.57 3.72
C ASP A 482 11.25 -16.15 3.48
N PHE A 483 12.10 -15.13 3.61
CA PHE A 483 11.74 -13.73 3.33
C PHE A 483 11.28 -13.54 1.87
N THR A 484 12.06 -14.03 0.91
CA THR A 484 11.74 -13.92 -0.52
C THR A 484 10.56 -14.78 -0.92
N LYS A 485 10.33 -15.94 -0.27
CA LYS A 485 9.10 -16.73 -0.47
C LYS A 485 7.86 -15.94 -0.05
N ILE A 486 7.89 -15.33 1.14
CA ILE A 486 6.79 -14.50 1.65
C ILE A 486 6.55 -13.31 0.70
N ALA A 487 7.61 -12.64 0.24
CA ALA A 487 7.50 -11.55 -0.72
C ALA A 487 6.83 -12.01 -2.03
N ALA A 488 7.31 -13.10 -2.63
CA ALA A 488 6.76 -13.62 -3.88
C ALA A 488 5.27 -13.99 -3.75
N ILE A 489 4.88 -14.60 -2.63
CA ILE A 489 3.48 -14.92 -2.34
C ILE A 489 2.63 -13.64 -2.21
N LEU A 490 3.06 -12.66 -1.42
CA LEU A 490 2.31 -11.42 -1.21
C LEU A 490 2.18 -10.58 -2.48
N PHE A 491 3.25 -10.43 -3.25
CA PHE A 491 3.19 -9.71 -4.53
C PHE A 491 2.32 -10.44 -5.55
N SER A 492 2.40 -11.77 -5.65
CA SER A 492 1.51 -12.54 -6.52
C SER A 492 0.05 -12.38 -6.11
N SER A 493 -0.22 -12.38 -4.81
CA SER A 493 -1.56 -12.15 -4.24
C SER A 493 -2.11 -10.78 -4.63
N SER A 494 -1.26 -9.74 -4.55
CA SER A 494 -1.59 -8.38 -4.95
C SER A 494 -1.91 -8.30 -6.45
N ILE A 495 -0.99 -8.74 -7.32
CA ILE A 495 -1.14 -8.70 -8.79
C ILE A 495 -2.47 -9.35 -9.19
N LEU A 496 -2.70 -10.55 -8.69
CA LEU A 496 -3.86 -11.37 -9.03
C LEU A 496 -5.17 -10.71 -8.57
N SER A 497 -5.21 -10.18 -7.35
CA SER A 497 -6.43 -9.52 -6.83
C SER A 497 -6.76 -8.24 -7.58
N ILE A 498 -5.75 -7.44 -7.92
CA ILE A 498 -5.93 -6.18 -8.65
C ILE A 498 -6.42 -6.43 -10.07
N SER A 499 -5.91 -7.45 -10.76
CA SER A 499 -6.36 -7.76 -12.12
C SER A 499 -7.85 -8.14 -12.17
N PHE A 500 -8.34 -8.90 -11.19
CA PHE A 500 -9.78 -9.19 -11.07
C PHE A 500 -10.59 -7.98 -10.63
N LEU A 501 -10.07 -7.18 -9.68
CA LEU A 501 -10.73 -5.96 -9.23
C LEU A 501 -10.96 -4.97 -10.39
N ASN A 502 -9.94 -4.76 -11.23
CA ASN A 502 -10.04 -3.89 -12.39
C ASN A 502 -11.03 -4.43 -13.44
N PHE A 503 -11.00 -5.74 -13.71
CA PHE A 503 -11.94 -6.38 -14.62
C PHE A 503 -13.40 -6.20 -14.18
N PHE A 504 -13.73 -6.53 -12.92
CA PHE A 504 -15.08 -6.39 -12.41
C PHE A 504 -15.52 -4.93 -12.28
N ASN A 505 -14.60 -4.01 -12.00
CA ASN A 505 -14.92 -2.59 -12.03
C ASN A 505 -15.28 -2.12 -13.44
N THR A 506 -14.56 -2.56 -14.46
CA THR A 506 -14.91 -2.26 -15.86
C THR A 506 -16.27 -2.86 -16.23
N GLU A 507 -16.56 -4.08 -15.76
CA GLU A 507 -17.88 -4.70 -15.93
C GLU A 507 -18.99 -3.88 -15.24
N LEU A 508 -18.74 -3.38 -14.02
CA LEU A 508 -19.68 -2.52 -13.29
C LEU A 508 -19.90 -1.18 -14.00
N GLU A 509 -18.83 -0.57 -14.52
CA GLU A 509 -18.90 0.68 -15.30
C GLU A 509 -19.78 0.50 -16.54
N ILE A 510 -19.54 -0.56 -17.33
CA ILE A 510 -20.36 -0.89 -18.50
C ILE A 510 -21.82 -1.13 -18.07
N ASN A 511 -22.06 -2.01 -17.09
CA ASN A 511 -23.42 -2.32 -16.63
C ASN A 511 -24.18 -1.10 -16.11
N SER A 512 -23.48 -0.10 -15.56
CA SER A 512 -24.11 1.14 -15.11
C SER A 512 -24.72 1.96 -16.25
N LEU A 513 -24.24 1.82 -17.51
CA LEU A 513 -24.81 2.52 -18.67
C LEU A 513 -26.29 2.16 -18.87
N LYS A 514 -26.66 0.90 -18.59
CA LYS A 514 -28.05 0.46 -18.60
C LYS A 514 -28.89 1.10 -17.49
N THR A 515 -28.34 1.19 -16.28
CA THR A 515 -28.98 1.86 -15.16
C THR A 515 -29.18 3.35 -15.45
N ILE A 516 -28.15 4.01 -15.99
CA ILE A 516 -28.20 5.40 -16.43
C ILE A 516 -29.31 5.57 -17.45
N ALA A 517 -29.27 4.86 -18.59
CA ALA A 517 -30.30 4.97 -19.61
C ALA A 517 -31.72 4.70 -19.08
N SER A 518 -31.86 3.79 -18.11
CA SER A 518 -33.15 3.51 -17.47
C SER A 518 -33.65 4.63 -16.58
N GLU A 519 -32.77 5.26 -15.79
CA GLU A 519 -33.12 6.44 -15.00
C GLU A 519 -33.36 7.67 -15.90
N LEU A 520 -32.62 7.82 -17.01
CA LEU A 520 -32.84 8.89 -17.98
C LEU A 520 -34.17 8.75 -18.73
N THR A 521 -34.68 7.53 -18.88
CA THR A 521 -36.01 7.27 -19.48
C THR A 521 -37.16 7.38 -18.47
N ARG A 522 -36.86 7.56 -17.18
CA ARG A 522 -37.85 7.60 -16.11
C ARG A 522 -38.40 9.03 -15.93
N SER A 523 -39.54 9.32 -16.55
CA SER A 523 -40.32 10.52 -16.24
C SER A 523 -41.44 10.15 -15.25
N ASN A 524 -41.31 10.52 -13.98
CA ASN A 524 -42.36 10.29 -12.99
C ASN A 524 -42.95 11.60 -12.48
N SER A 525 -44.01 12.10 -13.11
CA SER A 525 -44.69 13.34 -12.69
C SER A 525 -45.11 13.34 -11.21
N GLU A 526 -45.44 12.17 -10.66
CA GLU A 526 -45.82 11.99 -9.25
C GLU A 526 -44.67 12.40 -8.29
N LEU A 527 -43.42 12.17 -8.70
CA LEU A 527 -42.24 12.54 -7.91
C LEU A 527 -42.05 14.08 -7.88
N TYR A 528 -42.35 14.76 -9.00
CA TYR A 528 -42.27 16.22 -9.08
C TYR A 528 -43.39 16.89 -8.29
N GLU A 529 -44.60 16.31 -8.31
CA GLU A 529 -45.70 16.75 -7.45
C GLU A 529 -45.31 16.65 -5.97
N PHE A 530 -44.69 15.53 -5.56
CA PHE A 530 -44.17 15.38 -4.19
C PHE A 530 -43.12 16.44 -3.82
N TYR A 531 -42.18 16.77 -4.71
CA TYR A 531 -41.17 17.81 -4.44
C TYR A 531 -41.78 19.19 -4.29
N ILE A 532 -42.79 19.51 -5.10
CA ILE A 532 -43.53 20.76 -4.99
C ILE A 532 -44.33 20.80 -3.69
N ASP A 533 -44.99 19.72 -3.30
CA ASP A 533 -45.73 19.63 -2.04
C ASP A 533 -44.84 19.85 -0.81
N ASP A 534 -43.66 19.23 -0.76
CA ASP A 534 -42.65 19.49 0.27
C ASP A 534 -42.24 20.97 0.29
N ALA A 535 -42.04 21.56 -0.89
CA ALA A 535 -41.64 22.94 -1.01
C ALA A 535 -42.74 23.91 -0.51
N LEU A 536 -43.99 23.69 -0.91
CA LEU A 536 -45.13 24.47 -0.43
C LEU A 536 -45.32 24.34 1.08
N TYR A 537 -45.18 23.13 1.62
CA TYR A 537 -45.30 22.88 3.06
C TYR A 537 -44.26 23.68 3.87
N LYS A 538 -43.00 23.70 3.40
CA LYS A 538 -41.91 24.46 4.04
C LYS A 538 -42.12 25.96 3.96
N VAL A 539 -42.60 26.45 2.82
CA VAL A 539 -42.92 27.87 2.61
C VAL A 539 -44.03 28.33 3.56
N VAL A 540 -45.13 27.56 3.68
CA VAL A 540 -46.27 27.92 4.55
C VAL A 540 -45.88 27.95 6.03
N LYS A 541 -44.90 27.14 6.44
CA LYS A 541 -44.39 27.10 7.82
C LYS A 541 -43.33 28.16 8.15
N ASP A 542 -42.81 28.89 7.15
CA ASP A 542 -41.75 29.87 7.38
C ASP A 542 -42.33 31.21 7.88
N GLU A 543 -42.46 31.35 9.20
CA GLU A 543 -42.98 32.57 9.83
C GLU A 543 -42.11 33.80 9.51
N THR A 544 -40.79 33.62 9.36
CA THR A 544 -39.85 34.71 9.07
C THR A 544 -40.05 35.33 7.69
N LEU A 545 -40.38 34.48 6.70
CA LEU A 545 -40.71 34.94 5.35
C LEU A 545 -41.98 35.80 5.36
N SER A 546 -43.01 35.35 6.09
CA SER A 546 -44.30 36.05 6.16
C SER A 546 -44.17 37.44 6.81
N GLU A 547 -43.29 37.58 7.81
CA GLU A 547 -42.96 38.86 8.45
C GLU A 547 -42.22 39.80 7.50
N LYS A 548 -41.17 39.32 6.82
CA LYS A 548 -40.38 40.11 5.86
C LYS A 548 -41.22 40.64 4.69
N ILE A 549 -42.11 39.82 4.14
CA ILE A 549 -43.05 40.25 3.09
C ILE A 549 -43.97 41.36 3.63
N SER A 550 -44.46 41.23 4.88
CA SER A 550 -45.32 42.25 5.50
C SER A 550 -44.61 43.59 5.71
N LEU A 551 -43.31 43.56 6.01
CA LEU A 551 -42.50 44.75 6.27
C LEU A 551 -41.88 45.34 4.99
N ALA A 552 -42.01 44.64 3.85
CA ALA A 552 -41.30 44.95 2.61
C ALA A 552 -39.78 45.11 2.81
N ASP A 553 -39.23 44.30 3.72
CA ASP A 553 -37.85 44.42 4.18
C ASP A 553 -37.06 43.16 3.81
N GLY A 554 -35.98 43.35 3.05
CA GLY A 554 -35.06 42.30 2.63
C GLY A 554 -34.90 42.10 1.12
N ASN A 555 -33.87 41.33 0.74
CA ASN A 555 -33.64 40.92 -0.64
C ASN A 555 -34.41 39.62 -0.94
N PHE A 556 -35.59 39.75 -1.52
CA PHE A 556 -36.47 38.60 -1.80
C PHE A 556 -35.88 37.61 -2.84
N ASN A 557 -34.88 37.99 -3.66
CA ASN A 557 -34.17 37.02 -4.49
C ASN A 557 -33.37 36.04 -3.61
N THR A 558 -32.72 36.56 -2.57
CA THR A 558 -31.98 35.72 -1.63
C THR A 558 -32.93 34.88 -0.78
N GLU A 559 -34.07 35.42 -0.34
CA GLU A 559 -35.09 34.64 0.36
C GLU A 559 -35.63 33.49 -0.50
N ALA A 560 -35.90 33.73 -1.78
CA ALA A 560 -36.33 32.68 -2.72
C ALA A 560 -35.27 31.58 -2.85
N PHE A 561 -33.99 31.95 -2.91
CA PHE A 561 -32.88 31.00 -2.91
C PHE A 561 -32.78 30.20 -1.59
N LEU A 562 -32.87 30.87 -0.44
CA LEU A 562 -32.84 30.21 0.87
C LEU A 562 -33.99 29.19 1.00
N LEU A 563 -35.19 29.56 0.59
CA LEU A 563 -36.33 28.64 0.53
C LEU A 563 -36.00 27.46 -0.38
N TRP A 564 -35.51 27.71 -1.59
CA TRP A 564 -35.14 26.64 -2.52
C TRP A 564 -34.16 25.65 -1.90
N THR A 565 -33.10 26.11 -1.22
CA THR A 565 -32.11 25.24 -0.55
C THR A 565 -32.68 24.39 0.59
N LYS A 566 -33.81 24.79 1.19
CA LYS A 566 -34.50 24.00 2.23
C LYS A 566 -35.39 22.89 1.64
N THR A 567 -35.68 22.91 0.34
CA THR A 567 -36.64 21.99 -0.33
C THR A 567 -35.95 20.88 -1.12
N PHE A 568 -36.70 19.81 -1.45
CA PHE A 568 -36.19 18.74 -2.33
C PHE A 568 -35.83 19.20 -3.75
N LEU A 569 -36.36 20.34 -4.21
CA LEU A 569 -36.02 20.94 -5.51
C LEU A 569 -34.51 21.20 -5.64
N SER A 570 -33.87 21.59 -4.52
CA SER A 570 -32.43 21.82 -4.49
C SER A 570 -31.59 20.56 -4.51
N SER A 571 -32.11 19.40 -4.07
CA SER A 571 -31.34 18.15 -3.97
C SER A 571 -31.32 17.30 -5.23
N GLU A 572 -32.24 17.53 -6.16
CA GLU A 572 -32.43 16.66 -7.34
C GLU A 572 -31.98 17.32 -8.65
N VAL A 573 -31.38 18.52 -8.59
CA VAL A 573 -30.78 19.24 -9.73
C VAL A 573 -31.76 19.48 -10.89
N GLN A 574 -33.04 19.71 -10.56
CA GLN A 574 -34.09 19.90 -11.54
C GLN A 574 -34.32 21.37 -11.84
N ALA A 575 -34.63 21.69 -13.10
CA ALA A 575 -35.00 23.04 -13.49
C ALA A 575 -36.24 23.48 -12.70
N SER A 576 -36.03 24.44 -11.79
CA SER A 576 -37.02 24.85 -10.80
C SER A 576 -36.84 26.31 -10.40
N ALA A 577 -37.95 26.97 -10.13
CA ALA A 577 -37.97 28.37 -9.74
C ALA A 577 -38.89 28.58 -8.53
N ILE A 578 -38.51 29.53 -7.69
CA ILE A 578 -39.35 30.04 -6.60
C ILE A 578 -39.49 31.54 -6.79
N ASN A 579 -40.72 32.01 -6.90
CA ASN A 579 -41.09 33.41 -7.07
C ASN A 579 -41.85 33.88 -5.82
N ILE A 580 -41.42 35.00 -5.24
CA ILE A 580 -42.07 35.64 -4.09
C ILE A 580 -42.78 36.91 -4.56
N ILE A 581 -44.05 37.04 -4.21
CA ILE A 581 -44.96 38.01 -4.80
C ILE A 581 -45.76 38.69 -3.69
N ASP A 582 -45.96 40.00 -3.82
CA ASP A 582 -46.70 40.79 -2.83
C ASP A 582 -48.22 40.56 -2.91
N ALA A 583 -48.99 41.15 -1.98
CA ALA A 583 -50.45 41.08 -1.99
C ALA A 583 -51.09 41.74 -3.24
N ASN A 584 -50.37 42.65 -3.92
CA ASN A 584 -50.79 43.34 -5.13
C ASN A 584 -50.42 42.58 -6.42
N LYS A 585 -49.84 41.37 -6.30
CA LYS A 585 -49.36 40.53 -7.39
C LYS A 585 -48.11 41.05 -8.12
N ASN A 586 -47.33 41.94 -7.50
CA ASN A 586 -46.01 42.34 -8.00
C ASN A 586 -44.93 41.34 -7.56
N LEU A 587 -44.01 41.01 -8.47
CA LEU A 587 -42.85 40.19 -8.14
C LEU A 587 -41.91 40.95 -7.20
N LEU A 588 -41.71 40.42 -6.00
CA LEU A 588 -40.75 40.95 -5.02
C LEU A 588 -39.35 40.39 -5.26
N GLY A 589 -39.24 39.11 -5.62
CA GLY A 589 -37.97 38.47 -5.96
C GLY A 589 -38.14 37.05 -6.48
N SER A 590 -37.13 36.55 -7.19
CA SER A 590 -37.12 35.20 -7.73
C SER A 590 -35.76 34.53 -7.62
N PHE A 591 -35.80 33.20 -7.51
CA PHE A 591 -34.64 32.36 -7.72
C PHE A 591 -34.98 31.31 -8.76
N GLU A 592 -34.19 31.28 -9.84
CA GLU A 592 -34.37 30.37 -10.96
C GLU A 592 -33.11 29.51 -11.11
N TYR A 593 -33.32 28.20 -11.26
CA TYR A 593 -32.25 27.24 -11.51
C TYR A 593 -32.50 26.53 -12.84
N ARG A 594 -31.52 26.58 -13.76
CA ARG A 594 -31.56 25.95 -15.10
C ARG A 594 -32.69 26.43 -16.03
N PHE A 595 -33.00 27.72 -15.99
CA PHE A 595 -33.87 28.36 -16.97
C PHE A 595 -33.03 29.07 -18.05
N ASN A 596 -33.37 28.87 -19.32
CA ASN A 596 -32.71 29.56 -20.44
C ASN A 596 -33.22 31.01 -20.60
N GLN A 597 -34.42 31.29 -20.09
CA GLN A 597 -35.05 32.60 -20.05
C GLN A 597 -35.91 32.67 -18.79
N PRO A 598 -36.04 33.85 -18.16
CA PRO A 598 -36.84 33.99 -16.98
C PRO A 598 -38.30 33.65 -17.28
N TYR A 599 -38.85 32.74 -16.47
CA TYR A 599 -40.17 32.17 -16.69
C TYR A 599 -41.18 32.94 -15.85
N TYR A 600 -41.83 33.92 -16.48
CA TYR A 600 -42.87 34.71 -15.83
C TYR A 600 -44.24 34.16 -16.18
N TRP A 601 -44.97 33.67 -15.19
CA TRP A 601 -46.38 33.34 -15.37
C TRP A 601 -47.20 34.62 -15.51
N ASN A 602 -48.18 34.62 -16.42
CA ASN A 602 -49.10 35.75 -16.54
C ASN A 602 -50.23 35.61 -15.50
N TRP A 603 -50.14 36.41 -14.43
CA TRP A 603 -51.07 36.40 -13.29
C TRP A 603 -52.51 36.79 -13.61
N GLY A 604 -52.77 37.33 -14.82
CA GLY A 604 -54.12 37.72 -15.26
C GLY A 604 -55.14 36.57 -15.33
N ASN A 605 -54.68 35.31 -15.42
CA ASN A 605 -55.58 34.15 -15.53
C ASN A 605 -56.01 33.51 -14.20
N LEU A 606 -55.53 33.98 -13.05
CA LEU A 606 -55.85 33.43 -11.72
C LEU A 606 -57.16 33.94 -11.11
N GLU A 607 -57.84 34.90 -11.75
CA GLU A 607 -59.01 35.59 -11.17
C GLU A 607 -60.26 34.71 -10.98
N ASN A 608 -60.31 33.50 -11.56
CA ASN A 608 -61.54 32.69 -11.58
C ASN A 608 -61.50 31.37 -10.78
N LYS A 609 -60.48 31.09 -9.98
CA LYS A 609 -60.46 29.87 -9.15
C LYS A 609 -60.02 30.18 -7.73
N ASN A 610 -60.89 29.84 -6.78
CA ASN A 610 -60.61 29.93 -5.35
C ASN A 610 -59.31 29.18 -5.03
N ALA A 611 -58.24 29.93 -4.80
CA ALA A 611 -56.97 29.45 -4.28
C ALA A 611 -57.18 28.91 -2.85
N SER A 612 -57.67 27.68 -2.77
CA SER A 612 -57.67 26.82 -1.60
C SER A 612 -56.76 25.64 -1.90
N SER A 613 -55.50 25.72 -1.46
CA SER A 613 -54.57 24.59 -1.23
C SER A 613 -54.53 23.43 -2.26
N LYS A 614 -54.89 23.66 -3.53
CA LYS A 614 -54.88 22.64 -4.58
C LYS A 614 -53.85 23.03 -5.62
N ILE A 615 -52.92 22.11 -5.83
CA ILE A 615 -51.96 22.08 -6.94
C ILE A 615 -52.76 22.16 -8.24
N ASP A 616 -52.76 23.31 -8.90
CA ASP A 616 -53.29 23.41 -10.26
C ASP A 616 -52.13 23.13 -11.22
N VAL A 617 -51.98 21.88 -11.66
CA VAL A 617 -50.97 21.48 -12.65
C VAL A 617 -51.34 22.08 -14.01
N PHE A 618 -50.68 23.17 -14.39
CA PHE A 618 -50.87 23.76 -15.72
C PHE A 618 -49.88 23.20 -16.74
N ASN A 619 -50.39 22.39 -17.67
CA ASN A 619 -49.62 21.93 -18.81
C ASN A 619 -49.73 22.99 -19.93
N GLN A 620 -48.73 23.88 -20.07
CA GLN A 620 -48.67 24.80 -21.22
C GLN A 620 -48.10 24.09 -22.45
N GLU A 621 -48.62 24.43 -23.64
CA GLU A 621 -48.10 24.04 -24.96
C GLU A 621 -46.75 24.70 -25.29
N THR A 622 -45.75 24.47 -24.43
CA THR A 622 -44.35 24.53 -24.84
C THR A 622 -43.84 23.09 -24.91
N SER A 623 -42.78 22.82 -25.66
CA SER A 623 -42.19 21.47 -25.77
C SER A 623 -41.80 20.84 -24.41
N SER A 624 -41.78 21.64 -23.35
CA SER A 624 -41.51 21.25 -21.96
C SER A 624 -42.79 21.21 -21.12
N LYS A 625 -43.03 20.13 -20.38
CA LYS A 625 -44.11 20.08 -19.38
C LYS A 625 -43.64 20.74 -18.08
N VAL A 626 -44.40 21.71 -17.60
CA VAL A 626 -44.13 22.48 -16.37
C VAL A 626 -45.21 22.16 -15.34
N ILE A 627 -44.85 22.00 -14.08
CA ILE A 627 -45.78 22.00 -12.96
C ILE A 627 -45.56 23.31 -12.22
N THR A 628 -46.64 24.06 -12.03
CA THR A 628 -46.66 25.30 -11.27
C THR A 628 -47.59 25.13 -10.10
N ALA A 629 -47.21 25.59 -8.92
CA ALA A 629 -48.08 25.63 -7.75
C ALA A 629 -47.94 26.95 -7.02
N ILE A 630 -49.06 27.44 -6.47
CA ILE A 630 -49.13 28.75 -5.83
C ILE A 630 -49.77 28.58 -4.45
N THR A 631 -49.15 29.18 -3.44
CA THR A 631 -49.70 29.24 -2.07
C THR A 631 -49.81 30.68 -1.58
N LYS A 632 -50.77 30.90 -0.67
CA LYS A 632 -50.99 32.18 0.01
C LYS A 632 -50.12 32.26 1.25
N ILE A 633 -49.46 33.41 1.46
CA ILE A 633 -48.70 33.69 2.67
C ILE A 633 -49.50 34.65 3.54
N ASN A 634 -49.79 34.22 4.76
CA ASN A 634 -50.49 35.02 5.76
C ASN A 634 -49.55 35.31 6.92
N TYR A 635 -49.52 36.56 7.40
CA TYR A 635 -48.86 36.95 8.65
C TYR A 635 -49.93 37.48 9.61
N LYS A 636 -49.98 36.94 10.84
CA LYS A 636 -51.00 37.28 11.86
C LYS A 636 -52.44 37.27 11.29
N ASN A 637 -52.81 36.22 10.54
CA ASN A 637 -54.10 36.04 9.85
C ASN A 637 -54.44 37.07 8.75
N LYS A 638 -53.51 37.91 8.31
CA LYS A 638 -53.67 38.81 7.16
C LYS A 638 -52.88 38.30 5.95
N LEU A 639 -53.48 38.32 4.76
CA LEU A 639 -52.78 38.01 3.51
C LEU A 639 -51.71 39.07 3.25
N VAL A 640 -50.46 38.64 3.14
CA VAL A 640 -49.31 39.52 2.87
C VAL A 640 -48.69 39.29 1.50
N GLY A 641 -48.90 38.11 0.90
CA GLY A 641 -48.41 37.82 -0.44
C GLY A 641 -48.67 36.40 -0.91
N TYR A 642 -47.99 36.02 -1.99
CA TYR A 642 -48.07 34.69 -2.61
C TYR A 642 -46.65 34.17 -2.86
N VAL A 643 -46.51 32.84 -2.86
CA VAL A 643 -45.30 32.17 -3.35
C VAL A 643 -45.71 31.23 -4.47
N GLU A 644 -45.03 31.37 -5.61
CA GLU A 644 -45.16 30.50 -6.77
C GLU A 644 -43.92 29.61 -6.87
N ILE A 645 -44.16 28.31 -7.06
CA ILE A 645 -43.14 27.29 -7.22
C ILE A 645 -43.34 26.65 -8.58
N ILE A 646 -42.26 26.59 -9.35
CA ILE A 646 -42.26 26.08 -10.71
C ILE A 646 -41.24 24.94 -10.78
N ALA A 647 -41.63 23.80 -11.31
CA ALA A 647 -40.72 22.71 -11.64
C ALA A 647 -40.99 22.21 -13.05
N VAL A 648 -39.94 22.04 -13.85
CA VAL A 648 -40.06 21.56 -15.23
C VAL A 648 -39.82 20.05 -15.27
N TYR A 649 -40.87 19.26 -15.55
CA TYR A 649 -40.79 17.80 -15.67
C TYR A 649 -40.77 17.35 -17.14
N ASN A 650 -40.05 18.06 -17.99
CA ASN A 650 -39.57 17.51 -19.27
C ASN A 650 -38.28 18.21 -19.74
N ALA A 651 -37.49 18.72 -18.80
CA ALA A 651 -36.25 19.43 -19.11
C ALA A 651 -35.10 18.43 -19.27
N TYR A 652 -35.23 17.45 -20.16
CA TYR A 652 -34.03 16.80 -20.71
C TYR A 652 -33.41 17.80 -21.69
N LYS A 653 -32.79 18.85 -21.16
CA LYS A 653 -31.68 19.55 -21.81
C LYS A 653 -30.42 19.12 -21.07
N PHE A 654 -29.89 17.98 -21.47
CA PHE A 654 -28.54 17.49 -21.20
C PHE A 654 -27.43 18.40 -21.73
N ALA A 655 -27.65 19.71 -21.86
CA ALA A 655 -26.50 20.58 -22.00
C ALA A 655 -25.63 20.30 -20.77
N ALA A 656 -24.38 19.93 -21.02
CA ALA A 656 -23.30 20.01 -20.06
C ALA A 656 -23.12 21.49 -19.69
N ASP A 657 -24.14 22.11 -19.10
CA ASP A 657 -24.02 23.39 -18.44
C ASP A 657 -23.28 23.10 -17.13
N ASP A 658 -21.97 22.88 -17.30
CA ASP A 658 -20.94 23.12 -16.30
C ASP A 658 -21.13 24.49 -15.62
N ASN A 659 -21.85 25.39 -16.29
CA ASN A 659 -22.32 26.69 -15.86
C ASN A 659 -23.15 26.68 -14.55
N TYR A 660 -23.63 25.51 -14.09
CA TYR A 660 -24.35 25.39 -12.80
C TYR A 660 -23.56 24.69 -11.69
N LYS A 661 -22.25 24.41 -11.84
CA LYS A 661 -21.39 23.76 -10.83
C LYS A 661 -21.45 24.39 -9.44
N LEU A 662 -21.76 25.69 -9.39
CA LEU A 662 -21.79 26.49 -8.17
C LEU A 662 -22.89 26.06 -7.18
N ILE A 663 -24.08 25.73 -7.70
CA ILE A 663 -25.27 25.43 -6.89
C ILE A 663 -25.84 24.03 -7.21
N SER A 664 -25.34 23.35 -8.26
CA SER A 664 -25.75 21.99 -8.57
C SER A 664 -25.53 21.08 -7.37
N SER A 665 -26.61 20.49 -6.85
CA SER A 665 -26.47 19.41 -5.90
C SER A 665 -25.83 18.19 -6.55
N ILE A 666 -25.25 17.33 -5.71
CA ILE A 666 -24.77 16.00 -6.08
C ILE A 666 -25.95 15.32 -6.77
N THR A 667 -25.87 15.17 -8.10
CA THR A 667 -26.86 14.44 -8.88
C THR A 667 -27.10 13.07 -8.22
N PRO A 668 -28.32 12.50 -8.28
CA PRO A 668 -28.53 11.10 -7.90
C PRO A 668 -27.57 10.13 -8.64
N PHE A 669 -27.06 10.59 -9.78
CA PHE A 669 -26.04 9.95 -10.61
C PHE A 669 -24.61 9.96 -10.03
N ASN A 670 -24.27 10.76 -9.02
CA ASN A 670 -22.91 10.76 -8.48
C ASN A 670 -22.59 9.50 -7.63
N LYS A 671 -23.61 8.69 -7.31
CA LYS A 671 -23.45 7.33 -6.78
C LYS A 671 -23.20 6.28 -7.86
N LEU A 672 -23.22 6.64 -9.14
CA LEU A 672 -22.87 5.72 -10.22
C LEU A 672 -21.38 5.39 -10.20
N SER A 673 -21.07 4.20 -10.68
CA SER A 673 -19.70 3.70 -10.85
C SER A 673 -18.90 4.44 -11.92
N VAL A 674 -19.55 5.23 -12.77
CA VAL A 674 -18.93 5.95 -13.89
C VAL A 674 -18.87 7.45 -13.59
N ASN A 675 -17.78 8.08 -14.01
CA ASN A 675 -17.70 9.54 -14.03
C ASN A 675 -18.57 10.11 -15.16
N MET A 676 -19.52 10.98 -14.82
CA MET A 676 -20.44 11.61 -15.78
C MET A 676 -19.70 12.36 -16.89
N ASP A 677 -18.55 12.97 -16.59
CA ASP A 677 -17.76 13.73 -17.57
C ASP A 677 -17.23 12.86 -18.71
N LEU A 678 -17.15 11.54 -18.51
CA LEU A 678 -16.70 10.57 -19.51
C LEU A 678 -17.86 9.95 -20.32
N LEU A 679 -19.11 10.19 -19.92
CA LEU A 679 -20.28 9.64 -20.61
C LEU A 679 -20.56 10.40 -21.90
N LYS A 680 -20.99 9.63 -22.91
CA LYS A 680 -21.45 10.12 -24.20
C LYS A 680 -22.92 9.81 -24.32
N ILE A 681 -23.80 10.75 -23.97
CA ILE A 681 -25.25 10.52 -24.06
C ILE A 681 -25.80 11.25 -25.28
N TYR A 682 -26.62 10.58 -26.06
CA TYR A 682 -27.34 11.17 -27.19
C TYR A 682 -28.81 10.79 -27.10
N GLU A 683 -29.69 11.75 -27.35
CA GLU A 683 -31.12 11.55 -27.46
C GLU A 683 -31.55 11.82 -28.91
N PHE A 684 -32.23 10.85 -29.51
CA PHE A 684 -32.84 10.98 -30.81
C PHE A 684 -34.35 10.98 -30.65
N GLN A 685 -35.02 11.94 -31.29
CA GLN A 685 -36.47 12.01 -31.39
C GLN A 685 -36.88 11.90 -32.86
N ASN A 686 -37.77 10.95 -33.18
CA ASN A 686 -38.22 10.69 -34.55
C ASN A 686 -37.04 10.61 -35.55
N SER A 687 -35.98 9.89 -35.15
CA SER A 687 -34.75 9.67 -35.94
C SER A 687 -33.91 10.93 -36.22
N LYS A 688 -34.10 12.03 -35.50
CA LYS A 688 -33.20 13.20 -35.50
C LYS A 688 -32.57 13.38 -34.13
N LEU A 689 -31.29 13.74 -34.09
CA LEU A 689 -30.62 14.11 -32.84
C LEU A 689 -31.34 15.32 -32.25
N SER A 690 -32.00 15.13 -31.10
CA SER A 690 -32.73 16.18 -30.39
C SER A 690 -31.87 16.79 -29.28
N ASN A 691 -31.01 15.98 -28.66
CA ASN A 691 -30.19 16.41 -27.53
C ASN A 691 -28.96 15.53 -27.30
N TYR A 692 -27.98 15.99 -26.53
CA TYR A 692 -26.78 15.24 -26.19
C TYR A 692 -26.13 15.73 -24.89
N PHE A 693 -25.54 14.82 -24.10
CA PHE A 693 -24.69 15.07 -22.92
C PHE A 693 -23.26 14.64 -23.26
N THR A 694 -22.53 15.47 -24.00
CA THR A 694 -21.10 15.29 -24.29
C THR A 694 -20.59 16.49 -25.09
N ASN A 695 -19.28 16.71 -25.09
CA ASN A 695 -18.63 17.71 -25.95
C ASN A 695 -18.27 17.13 -27.33
N ILE A 696 -18.63 15.87 -27.59
CA ILE A 696 -18.30 15.16 -28.84
C ILE A 696 -19.54 15.17 -29.74
N PHE A 697 -19.44 15.85 -30.87
CA PHE A 697 -20.47 15.83 -31.90
C PHE A 697 -20.35 14.57 -32.75
N LEU A 698 -21.49 13.95 -33.05
CA LEU A 698 -21.55 12.83 -33.99
C LEU A 698 -21.46 13.35 -35.42
N THR A 699 -20.69 12.64 -36.25
CA THR A 699 -20.75 12.79 -37.70
C THR A 699 -22.07 12.19 -38.24
N GLN A 700 -22.48 12.59 -39.44
CA GLN A 700 -23.69 12.04 -40.07
C GLN A 700 -23.68 10.51 -40.17
N ALA A 701 -22.51 9.92 -40.46
CA ALA A 701 -22.35 8.46 -40.53
C ALA A 701 -22.52 7.79 -39.16
N GLU A 702 -22.00 8.39 -38.10
CA GLU A 702 -22.15 7.87 -36.73
C GLU A 702 -23.60 7.98 -36.24
N GLU A 703 -24.32 9.05 -36.61
CA GLU A 703 -25.76 9.17 -36.34
C GLU A 703 -26.58 8.07 -37.05
N GLU A 704 -26.30 7.78 -38.32
CA GLU A 704 -27.00 6.73 -39.06
C GLU A 704 -26.77 5.33 -38.46
N LEU A 705 -25.56 5.06 -37.96
CA LEU A 705 -25.26 3.80 -37.26
C LEU A 705 -26.13 3.62 -36.01
N ILE A 706 -26.37 4.69 -35.25
CA ILE A 706 -27.22 4.66 -34.06
C ILE A 706 -28.70 4.50 -34.45
N LYS A 707 -29.15 5.20 -35.50
CA LYS A 707 -30.55 5.17 -35.97
C LYS A 707 -30.99 3.80 -36.47
N ASN A 708 -30.10 3.06 -37.15
CA ASN A 708 -30.42 1.80 -37.81
C ASN A 708 -30.18 0.56 -36.94
N MET A 709 -29.99 0.71 -35.63
CA MET A 709 -29.78 -0.45 -34.74
C MET A 709 -31.05 -1.29 -34.55
N THR A 710 -30.86 -2.60 -34.47
CA THR A 710 -31.93 -3.56 -34.17
C THR A 710 -32.07 -3.73 -32.65
N PHE A 711 -33.21 -3.30 -32.11
CA PHE A 711 -33.51 -3.40 -30.68
C PHE A 711 -34.15 -4.75 -30.33
N ASP A 712 -33.94 -5.20 -29.09
CA ASP A 712 -34.63 -6.37 -28.55
C ASP A 712 -36.12 -6.08 -28.22
N LYS A 713 -36.83 -7.07 -27.67
CA LYS A 713 -38.25 -6.93 -27.29
C LYS A 713 -38.52 -5.86 -26.23
N ASN A 714 -37.52 -5.49 -25.43
CA ASN A 714 -37.61 -4.47 -24.40
C ASN A 714 -37.21 -3.08 -24.92
N GLY A 715 -36.86 -2.97 -26.20
CA GLY A 715 -36.32 -1.75 -26.78
C GLY A 715 -34.87 -1.51 -26.35
N GLU A 716 -34.11 -2.53 -25.96
CA GLU A 716 -32.73 -2.40 -25.48
C GLU A 716 -31.74 -2.97 -26.50
N VAL A 717 -30.54 -2.37 -26.61
CA VAL A 717 -29.43 -2.92 -27.40
C VAL A 717 -28.08 -2.44 -26.86
N TRP A 718 -27.11 -3.35 -26.84
CA TRP A 718 -25.70 -3.04 -26.63
C TRP A 718 -24.99 -2.94 -27.97
N SER A 719 -24.15 -1.93 -28.15
CA SER A 719 -23.35 -1.79 -29.37
C SER A 719 -21.98 -1.19 -29.10
N SER A 720 -21.00 -1.56 -29.91
CA SER A 720 -19.68 -0.93 -29.89
C SER A 720 -19.54 -0.04 -31.12
N ILE A 721 -19.45 1.28 -30.90
CA ILE A 721 -19.43 2.29 -31.95
C ILE A 721 -18.12 3.06 -31.87
N LYS A 722 -17.46 3.23 -33.01
CA LYS A 722 -16.27 4.07 -33.11
C LYS A 722 -16.71 5.52 -33.32
N ILE A 723 -16.42 6.40 -32.36
CA ILE A 723 -16.71 7.84 -32.44
C ILE A 723 -15.40 8.60 -32.47
N ASN A 724 -15.18 9.45 -33.48
CA ASN A 724 -13.94 10.24 -33.65
C ASN A 724 -12.65 9.41 -33.54
N GLY A 725 -12.69 8.14 -33.99
CA GLY A 725 -11.53 7.25 -33.93
C GLY A 725 -11.41 6.40 -32.66
N GLU A 726 -12.19 6.68 -31.62
CA GLU A 726 -12.20 5.92 -30.36
C GLU A 726 -13.31 4.88 -30.34
N LEU A 727 -13.03 3.67 -29.85
CA LEU A 727 -14.06 2.64 -29.67
C LEU A 727 -14.82 2.90 -28.37
N ASN A 728 -16.14 2.99 -28.46
CA ASN A 728 -17.02 3.24 -27.33
C ASN A 728 -18.03 2.10 -27.19
N THR A 729 -18.36 1.76 -25.96
CA THR A 729 -19.47 0.86 -25.66
C THR A 729 -20.70 1.69 -25.37
N PHE A 730 -21.77 1.46 -26.12
CA PHE A 730 -23.08 2.09 -25.98
C PHE A 730 -24.12 1.10 -25.49
N PHE A 731 -24.97 1.57 -24.58
CA PHE A 731 -26.27 1.00 -24.31
C PHE A 731 -27.34 1.94 -24.86
N LEU A 732 -28.23 1.42 -25.70
CA LEU A 732 -29.30 2.18 -26.29
C LEU A 732 -30.64 1.65 -25.78
N LYS A 733 -31.53 2.57 -25.43
CA LYS A 733 -32.90 2.28 -25.03
C LYS A 733 -33.89 3.08 -25.88
N LYS A 734 -34.73 2.35 -26.60
CA LYS A 734 -35.85 2.85 -27.38
C LYS A 734 -37.11 2.86 -26.54
N TYR A 735 -37.81 3.98 -26.54
CA TYR A 735 -39.09 4.17 -25.86
C TYR A 735 -40.00 5.08 -26.69
N VAL A 736 -41.30 5.04 -26.41
CA VAL A 736 -42.29 5.85 -27.12
C VAL A 736 -42.96 6.77 -26.11
N ASP A 737 -42.97 8.06 -26.41
CA ASP A 737 -43.75 9.05 -25.66
C ASP A 737 -44.88 9.62 -26.53
N LYS A 738 -45.64 10.61 -26.01
CA LYS A 738 -46.74 11.24 -26.76
C LYS A 738 -46.29 11.98 -28.02
N ASN A 739 -45.00 12.31 -28.14
CA ASN A 739 -44.40 13.08 -29.23
C ASN A 739 -43.67 12.18 -30.25
N GLY A 740 -43.74 10.86 -30.08
CA GLY A 740 -43.23 9.87 -31.02
C GLY A 740 -42.18 8.94 -30.44
N GLU A 741 -41.37 8.37 -31.33
CA GLU A 741 -40.32 7.44 -30.96
C GLU A 741 -39.08 8.20 -30.47
N LYS A 742 -38.51 7.74 -29.36
CA LYS A 742 -37.26 8.26 -28.81
C LYS A 742 -36.25 7.14 -28.58
N ILE A 743 -34.98 7.45 -28.81
CA ILE A 743 -33.84 6.58 -28.52
C ILE A 743 -32.87 7.37 -27.65
N ILE A 744 -32.55 6.84 -26.47
CA ILE A 744 -31.45 7.34 -25.64
C ILE A 744 -30.29 6.37 -25.79
N ALA A 745 -29.15 6.88 -26.28
CA ALA A 745 -27.90 6.17 -26.37
C ALA A 745 -26.96 6.70 -25.27
N VAL A 746 -26.51 5.82 -24.37
CA VAL A 746 -25.55 6.15 -23.30
C VAL A 746 -24.29 5.35 -23.56
N GLY A 747 -23.17 6.03 -23.79
CA GLY A 747 -21.90 5.40 -24.10
C GLY A 747 -20.76 5.82 -23.19
N LEU A 748 -19.73 4.98 -23.16
CA LEU A 748 -18.46 5.22 -22.47
C LEU A 748 -17.31 4.81 -23.40
N SER A 749 -16.24 5.60 -23.42
CA SER A 749 -15.00 5.21 -24.11
C SER A 749 -14.43 3.95 -23.48
N ASN A 750 -14.03 2.98 -24.30
CA ASN A 750 -13.37 1.80 -23.78
C ASN A 750 -12.02 2.21 -23.18
N LYS A 751 -11.74 1.79 -21.93
CA LYS A 751 -10.46 2.06 -21.28
C LYS A 751 -9.32 1.50 -22.13
N ASP A 752 -8.39 2.38 -22.49
CA ASP A 752 -7.17 2.00 -23.17
C ASP A 752 -6.22 1.27 -22.20
N LEU A 753 -5.04 0.86 -22.69
CA LEU A 753 -4.04 0.20 -21.85
C LEU A 753 -3.55 1.13 -20.72
N THR A 754 -3.46 2.44 -20.99
CA THR A 754 -2.96 3.44 -20.04
C THR A 754 -3.85 3.52 -18.81
N TRP A 755 -5.16 3.62 -19.00
CA TRP A 755 -6.15 3.62 -17.92
C TRP A 755 -6.14 2.32 -17.11
N ASN A 756 -6.08 1.17 -17.78
CA ASN A 756 -6.00 -0.13 -17.11
C ASN A 756 -4.72 -0.30 -16.27
N LEU A 757 -3.58 0.20 -16.78
CA LEU A 757 -2.32 0.20 -16.04
C LEU A 757 -2.35 1.17 -14.86
N PHE A 758 -2.94 2.35 -15.04
CA PHE A 758 -3.12 3.31 -13.95
C PHE A 758 -3.93 2.70 -12.80
N ASP A 759 -5.11 2.15 -13.11
CA ASP A 759 -5.98 1.48 -12.13
C ASP A 759 -5.20 0.36 -11.42
N PHE A 760 -4.48 -0.46 -12.18
CA PHE A 760 -3.63 -1.50 -11.62
C PHE A 760 -2.58 -0.96 -10.65
N PHE A 761 -1.79 0.04 -11.08
CA PHE A 761 -0.68 0.56 -10.29
C PHE A 761 -1.12 1.35 -9.07
N LYS A 762 -2.27 2.02 -9.13
CA LYS A 762 -2.87 2.75 -8.01
C LYS A 762 -3.05 1.82 -6.80
N VAL A 763 -3.70 0.68 -7.01
CA VAL A 763 -3.94 -0.30 -5.94
C VAL A 763 -2.66 -1.07 -5.60
N PHE A 764 -1.82 -1.37 -6.60
CA PHE A 764 -0.55 -2.07 -6.40
C PHE A 764 0.39 -1.27 -5.48
N PHE A 765 0.43 0.05 -5.60
CA PHE A 765 1.21 0.92 -4.73
C PHE A 765 0.73 0.86 -3.28
N ILE A 766 -0.59 0.93 -3.06
CA ILE A 766 -1.19 0.80 -1.72
C ILE A 766 -0.88 -0.57 -1.11
N HIS A 767 -1.07 -1.66 -1.86
CA HIS A 767 -0.69 -3.00 -1.41
C HIS A 767 0.81 -3.10 -1.13
N SER A 768 1.67 -2.45 -1.91
CA SER A 768 3.12 -2.46 -1.69
C SER A 768 3.50 -1.78 -0.37
N ILE A 769 2.84 -0.68 0.00
CA ILE A 769 3.00 -0.04 1.32
C ILE A 769 2.54 -0.98 2.44
N MET A 770 1.39 -1.66 2.28
CA MET A 770 0.91 -2.63 3.27
C MET A 770 1.86 -3.81 3.43
N ILE A 771 2.38 -4.35 2.33
CA ILE A 771 3.38 -5.42 2.32
C ILE A 771 4.67 -4.97 3.02
N LEU A 772 5.13 -3.76 2.74
CA LEU A 772 6.30 -3.17 3.42
C LEU A 772 6.05 -3.04 4.93
N PHE A 773 4.86 -2.59 5.34
CA PHE A 773 4.47 -2.52 6.75
C PHE A 773 4.49 -3.90 7.43
N VAL A 774 3.97 -4.94 6.77
CA VAL A 774 4.08 -6.33 7.25
C VAL A 774 5.54 -6.75 7.40
N PHE A 775 6.42 -6.40 6.46
CA PHE A 775 7.85 -6.69 6.58
C PHE A 775 8.52 -5.94 7.72
N ILE A 776 8.16 -4.68 7.95
CA ILE A 776 8.65 -3.90 9.10
C ILE A 776 8.21 -4.56 10.41
N LEU A 777 6.96 -5.00 10.53
CA LEU A 777 6.47 -5.72 11.70
C LEU A 777 7.21 -7.05 11.91
N LEU A 778 7.46 -7.82 10.86
CA LEU A 778 8.24 -9.05 10.93
C LEU A 778 9.69 -8.78 11.36
N LEU A 779 10.29 -7.68 10.89
CA LEU A 779 11.61 -7.23 11.32
C LEU A 779 11.61 -6.86 12.80
N LEU A 780 10.64 -6.06 13.25
CA LEU A 780 10.49 -5.66 14.65
C LEU A 780 10.23 -6.85 15.58
N TYR A 781 9.42 -7.82 15.16
CA TYR A 781 9.21 -9.06 15.92
C TYR A 781 10.53 -9.84 16.11
N ASN A 782 11.42 -9.79 15.11
CA ASN A 782 12.71 -10.46 15.14
C ASN A 782 13.87 -9.54 15.61
N TYR A 783 13.58 -8.46 16.36
CA TYR A 783 14.57 -7.44 16.73
C TYR A 783 15.80 -7.99 17.48
N LYS A 784 15.63 -9.02 18.29
CA LYS A 784 16.74 -9.67 19.03
C LYS A 784 17.80 -10.26 18.09
N ASN A 785 17.43 -10.59 16.86
CA ASN A 785 18.33 -11.11 15.83
C ASN A 785 18.88 -10.03 14.88
N TRP A 786 18.62 -8.74 15.13
CA TRP A 786 19.06 -7.65 14.24
C TRP A 786 20.57 -7.51 14.11
N LYS A 787 21.35 -7.91 15.12
CA LYS A 787 22.83 -7.96 15.03
C LYS A 787 23.33 -8.83 13.87
N TYR A 788 22.49 -9.73 13.34
CA TYR A 788 22.79 -10.60 12.22
C TYR A 788 22.26 -10.09 10.87
N PHE A 789 21.48 -9.01 10.84
CA PHE A 789 20.91 -8.45 9.60
C PHE A 789 21.94 -7.55 8.90
N ARG A 790 23.02 -8.16 8.39
CA ARG A 790 23.97 -7.45 7.52
C ARG A 790 23.35 -7.25 6.15
N ILE A 791 23.11 -5.99 5.78
CA ILE A 791 22.69 -5.61 4.42
C ILE A 791 23.73 -6.17 3.44
N SER A 792 23.30 -7.07 2.55
CA SER A 792 24.19 -7.69 1.57
C SER A 792 24.71 -6.65 0.59
N PHE A 793 25.91 -6.87 0.06
CA PHE A 793 26.51 -5.99 -0.95
C PHE A 793 25.58 -5.82 -2.17
N LYS A 794 24.96 -6.93 -2.61
CA LYS A 794 23.89 -6.93 -3.63
C LYS A 794 22.75 -5.97 -3.31
N LEU A 795 22.22 -6.01 -2.08
CA LEU A 795 21.10 -5.14 -1.68
C LEU A 795 21.51 -3.67 -1.65
N LYS A 796 22.75 -3.36 -1.22
CA LYS A 796 23.28 -1.99 -1.27
C LYS A 796 23.33 -1.47 -2.71
N ILE A 797 23.90 -2.24 -3.64
CA ILE A 797 23.96 -1.87 -5.07
C ILE A 797 22.55 -1.66 -5.64
N LEU A 798 21.63 -2.60 -5.37
CA LEU A 798 20.26 -2.51 -5.85
C LEU A 798 19.57 -1.22 -5.35
N VAL A 799 19.68 -0.93 -4.05
CA VAL A 799 19.11 0.30 -3.47
C VAL A 799 19.77 1.55 -4.06
N SER A 800 21.09 1.54 -4.27
CA SER A 800 21.79 2.66 -4.90
C SER A 800 21.30 2.92 -6.33
N PHE A 801 21.15 1.88 -7.16
CA PHE A 801 20.61 2.04 -8.52
C PHE A 801 19.16 2.53 -8.53
N LEU A 802 18.33 2.04 -7.61
CA LEU A 802 16.95 2.51 -7.47
C LEU A 802 16.89 3.99 -7.10
N ILE A 803 17.66 4.43 -6.10
CA ILE A 803 17.68 5.85 -5.67
C ILE A 803 18.15 6.75 -6.82
N VAL A 804 19.25 6.40 -7.49
CA VAL A 804 19.81 7.18 -8.61
C VAL A 804 18.84 7.29 -9.79
N SER A 805 18.00 6.28 -10.00
CA SER A 805 17.08 6.25 -11.15
C SER A 805 15.70 6.85 -10.83
N ILE A 806 15.17 6.66 -9.62
CA ILE A 806 13.81 7.10 -9.24
C ILE A 806 13.77 8.61 -8.96
N ILE A 807 14.81 9.20 -8.33
CA ILE A 807 14.80 10.64 -8.01
C ILE A 807 14.67 11.50 -9.27
N PRO A 808 15.49 11.34 -10.33
CA PRO A 808 15.34 12.10 -11.57
C PRO A 808 13.97 11.89 -12.21
N LEU A 809 13.42 10.67 -12.15
CA LEU A 809 12.10 10.34 -12.68
C LEU A 809 10.99 11.13 -11.98
N MET A 810 11.05 11.24 -10.65
CA MET A 810 10.10 12.05 -9.87
C MET A 810 10.22 13.54 -10.17
N ILE A 811 11.45 14.06 -10.34
CA ILE A 811 11.69 15.45 -10.73
C ILE A 811 11.10 15.71 -12.13
N LEU A 812 11.33 14.80 -13.08
CA LEU A 812 10.79 14.88 -14.43
C LEU A 812 9.25 14.87 -14.42
N ALA A 813 8.65 14.01 -13.60
CA ALA A 813 7.20 13.94 -13.41
C ALA A 813 6.62 15.27 -12.91
N SER A 814 7.24 15.84 -11.88
CA SER A 814 6.85 17.15 -11.35
C SER A 814 7.04 18.26 -12.38
N TYR A 815 8.13 18.22 -13.17
CA TYR A 815 8.43 19.19 -14.22
C TYR A 815 7.39 19.15 -15.36
N PHE A 816 7.06 17.96 -15.87
CA PHE A 816 6.05 17.80 -16.92
C PHE A 816 4.66 18.18 -16.45
N LYS A 817 4.30 17.86 -15.20
CA LYS A 817 3.06 18.32 -14.60
C LYS A 817 3.00 19.86 -14.58
N ASN A 818 4.01 20.51 -14.03
CA ASN A 818 4.07 21.97 -13.96
C ASN A 818 4.02 22.64 -15.34
N ILE A 819 4.71 22.09 -16.34
CA ILE A 819 4.66 22.62 -17.72
C ILE A 819 3.27 22.47 -18.31
N THR A 820 2.65 21.32 -18.13
CA THR A 820 1.34 21.05 -18.75
C THR A 820 0.27 21.91 -18.08
N ASP A 821 0.31 22.04 -16.75
CA ASP A 821 -0.57 22.95 -16.02
C ASP A 821 -0.40 24.40 -16.52
N LYS A 822 0.86 24.86 -16.68
CA LYS A 822 1.14 26.19 -17.24
C LYS A 822 0.61 26.36 -18.67
N LYS A 823 0.80 25.36 -19.54
CA LYS A 823 0.27 25.39 -20.92
C LYS A 823 -1.26 25.36 -20.95
N ASN A 824 -1.88 24.62 -20.05
CA ASN A 824 -3.34 24.58 -19.91
C ASN A 824 -3.87 25.94 -19.45
N ASP A 825 -3.23 26.57 -18.46
CA ASP A 825 -3.57 27.93 -18.04
C ASP A 825 -3.38 28.94 -19.19
N GLU A 826 -2.27 28.90 -19.93
CA GLU A 826 -2.05 29.74 -21.12
C GLU A 826 -3.13 29.54 -22.20
N ALA A 827 -3.53 28.29 -22.48
CA ALA A 827 -4.60 27.97 -23.42
C ALA A 827 -5.98 28.45 -22.93
N THR A 828 -6.24 28.36 -21.62
CA THR A 828 -7.42 28.92 -20.96
C THR A 828 -7.52 30.41 -21.24
N ASN A 829 -6.44 31.11 -20.92
CA ASN A 829 -6.36 32.56 -20.96
C ASN A 829 -6.54 33.07 -22.38
N TYR A 830 -5.87 32.45 -23.36
CA TYR A 830 -6.04 32.78 -24.77
C TYR A 830 -7.51 32.62 -25.24
N LYS A 831 -8.18 31.53 -24.83
CA LYS A 831 -9.59 31.30 -25.21
C LYS A 831 -10.55 32.27 -24.52
N LEU A 832 -10.34 32.58 -23.24
CA LEU A 832 -11.13 33.60 -22.53
C LEU A 832 -10.93 34.99 -23.16
N GLY A 833 -9.70 35.32 -23.57
CA GLY A 833 -9.36 36.57 -24.28
C GLY A 833 -10.16 36.71 -25.56
N LYS A 834 -10.07 35.69 -26.43
CA LYS A 834 -10.82 35.67 -27.68
C LYS A 834 -12.34 35.78 -27.48
N ARG A 835 -12.88 35.20 -26.40
CA ARG A 835 -14.31 35.35 -26.05
C ARG A 835 -14.65 36.78 -25.63
N ALA A 836 -13.80 37.42 -24.83
CA ALA A 836 -13.98 38.83 -24.45
C ALA A 836 -13.92 39.76 -25.68
N ASP A 837 -12.95 39.54 -26.58
CA ASP A 837 -12.82 40.28 -27.85
C ASP A 837 -14.10 40.15 -28.70
N ASN A 838 -14.62 38.92 -28.87
CA ASN A 838 -15.85 38.67 -29.63
C ASN A 838 -17.07 39.39 -29.01
N VAL A 839 -17.16 39.43 -27.68
CA VAL A 839 -18.23 40.13 -26.97
C VAL A 839 -18.11 41.65 -27.19
N GLU A 840 -16.91 42.22 -27.05
CA GLU A 840 -16.66 43.64 -27.32
C GLU A 840 -17.03 44.01 -28.75
N GLU A 841 -16.55 43.26 -29.75
CA GLU A 841 -16.82 43.51 -31.17
C GLU A 841 -18.32 43.43 -31.49
N TYR A 842 -19.01 42.42 -30.96
CA TYR A 842 -20.45 42.27 -31.15
C TYR A 842 -21.23 43.44 -30.55
N ILE A 843 -20.94 43.80 -29.29
CA ILE A 843 -21.62 44.90 -28.60
C ILE A 843 -21.40 46.21 -29.34
N ASN A 844 -20.16 46.53 -29.71
CA ASN A 844 -19.83 47.77 -30.41
C ASN A 844 -20.52 47.85 -31.78
N THR A 845 -20.56 46.74 -32.54
CA THR A 845 -21.22 46.68 -33.84
C THR A 845 -22.73 46.90 -33.73
N TYR A 846 -23.40 46.20 -32.82
CA TYR A 846 -24.86 46.29 -32.67
C TYR A 846 -25.31 47.59 -32.01
N LEU A 847 -24.57 48.09 -31.03
CA LEU A 847 -24.87 49.39 -30.44
C LEU A 847 -24.68 50.52 -31.47
N THR A 848 -23.72 50.44 -32.38
CA THR A 848 -23.55 51.49 -33.40
C THR A 848 -24.65 51.45 -34.47
N ASN A 849 -25.14 50.26 -34.82
CA ASN A 849 -26.00 50.04 -35.98
C ASN A 849 -27.48 49.75 -35.68
N SER A 850 -27.91 49.68 -34.41
CA SER A 850 -29.29 49.33 -34.05
C SER A 850 -29.96 50.34 -33.12
N THR A 851 -31.29 50.37 -33.15
CA THR A 851 -32.16 51.15 -32.24
C THR A 851 -32.49 50.40 -30.96
N LEU A 852 -31.90 49.22 -30.73
CA LEU A 852 -32.15 48.41 -29.55
C LEU A 852 -31.59 49.08 -28.29
N THR A 853 -32.22 48.82 -27.14
CA THR A 853 -31.71 49.27 -25.85
C THR A 853 -30.40 48.56 -25.53
N GLN A 854 -29.52 49.22 -24.76
CA GLN A 854 -28.21 48.67 -24.40
C GLN A 854 -28.31 47.31 -23.72
N GLN A 855 -29.28 47.14 -22.82
CA GLN A 855 -29.56 45.87 -22.17
C GLN A 855 -30.03 44.78 -23.15
N ALA A 856 -30.90 45.12 -24.12
CA ALA A 856 -31.32 44.16 -25.14
C ALA A 856 -30.17 43.70 -26.05
N VAL A 857 -29.19 44.59 -26.32
CA VAL A 857 -27.97 44.20 -27.06
C VAL A 857 -27.10 43.27 -26.22
N PHE A 858 -26.97 43.51 -24.91
CA PHE A 858 -26.21 42.64 -24.02
C PHE A 858 -26.83 41.23 -23.91
N ASP A 859 -28.14 41.15 -23.72
CA ASP A 859 -28.87 39.87 -23.69
C ASP A 859 -28.72 39.12 -25.03
N LYS A 860 -28.78 39.87 -26.15
CA LYS A 860 -28.61 39.31 -27.48
C LYS A 860 -27.18 38.79 -27.73
N ALA A 861 -26.16 39.52 -27.27
CA ALA A 861 -24.76 39.09 -27.37
C ALA A 861 -24.54 37.74 -26.68
N THR A 862 -25.08 37.57 -25.47
CA THR A 862 -25.04 36.30 -24.76
C THR A 862 -25.68 35.16 -25.56
N LYS A 863 -26.85 35.39 -26.16
CA LYS A 863 -27.61 34.38 -26.89
C LYS A 863 -26.96 33.98 -28.22
N ASP A 864 -26.47 34.96 -28.99
CA ASP A 864 -25.96 34.73 -30.33
C ASP A 864 -24.51 34.19 -30.31
N LEU A 865 -23.68 34.65 -29.36
CA LEU A 865 -22.29 34.20 -29.24
C LEU A 865 -22.14 32.94 -28.37
N ASP A 866 -23.17 32.61 -27.59
CA ASP A 866 -23.12 31.61 -26.53
C ASP A 866 -21.94 31.84 -25.54
N ILE A 867 -21.75 33.11 -25.16
CA ILE A 867 -20.72 33.54 -24.20
C ILE A 867 -21.41 34.18 -23.00
N ARG A 868 -21.10 33.67 -21.81
CA ARG A 868 -21.54 34.23 -20.52
C ARG A 868 -20.52 35.23 -20.02
N TYR A 869 -20.93 36.46 -19.77
CA TYR A 869 -20.02 37.52 -19.37
C TYR A 869 -20.69 38.49 -18.40
N SER A 870 -19.87 39.27 -17.72
CA SER A 870 -20.33 40.37 -16.88
C SER A 870 -19.62 41.66 -17.26
N LEU A 871 -20.29 42.79 -17.10
CA LEU A 871 -19.76 44.12 -17.38
C LEU A 871 -19.68 44.90 -16.08
N PHE A 872 -18.51 45.47 -15.83
CA PHE A 872 -18.28 46.41 -14.75
C PHE A 872 -18.00 47.79 -15.31
N GLU A 873 -18.54 48.81 -14.64
CA GLU A 873 -18.19 50.21 -14.84
C GLU A 873 -17.55 50.68 -13.54
N ASN A 874 -16.28 51.07 -13.62
CA ASN A 874 -15.42 51.28 -12.45
C ASN A 874 -15.40 50.05 -11.54
N GLU A 875 -15.79 50.20 -10.29
CA GLU A 875 -15.87 49.13 -9.31
C GLU A 875 -17.19 48.34 -9.34
N ASN A 876 -18.25 48.83 -10.01
CA ASN A 876 -19.62 48.31 -9.87
C ASN A 876 -20.06 47.45 -11.06
N LEU A 877 -20.78 46.37 -10.78
CA LEU A 877 -21.42 45.53 -11.79
C LEU A 877 -22.62 46.25 -12.44
N ILE A 878 -22.62 46.34 -13.76
CA ILE A 878 -23.70 46.95 -14.56
C ILE A 878 -24.58 45.89 -15.23
N TYR A 879 -23.97 44.83 -15.75
CA TYR A 879 -24.68 43.75 -16.43
C TYR A 879 -24.02 42.40 -16.16
N SER A 880 -24.82 41.35 -16.09
CA SER A 880 -24.32 39.98 -16.11
C SER A 880 -25.33 39.08 -16.80
N SER A 881 -24.84 38.24 -17.71
CA SER A 881 -25.65 37.16 -18.30
C SER A 881 -26.13 36.16 -17.24
N GLU A 882 -25.41 36.05 -16.12
CA GLU A 882 -25.69 35.14 -15.01
C GLU A 882 -26.14 35.91 -13.76
N GLY A 883 -26.97 36.94 -13.97
CA GLY A 883 -27.36 37.91 -12.95
C GLY A 883 -28.00 37.32 -11.69
N THR A 884 -28.60 36.13 -11.76
CA THR A 884 -29.21 35.45 -10.60
C THR A 884 -28.20 35.26 -9.47
N TYR A 885 -26.97 34.80 -9.76
CA TYR A 885 -25.95 34.56 -8.73
C TYR A 885 -25.45 35.84 -8.05
N TYR A 886 -25.45 36.95 -8.79
CA TYR A 886 -25.09 38.27 -8.27
C TYR A 886 -26.23 38.85 -7.43
N ARG A 887 -27.49 38.76 -7.90
CA ARG A 887 -28.67 39.26 -7.17
C ARG A 887 -28.89 38.56 -5.83
N ILE A 888 -28.62 37.26 -5.74
CA ILE A 888 -28.76 36.52 -4.48
C ILE A 888 -27.57 36.72 -3.53
N GLY A 889 -26.45 37.25 -4.01
CA GLY A 889 -25.25 37.55 -3.22
C GLY A 889 -24.22 36.42 -3.11
N ILE A 890 -24.29 35.39 -3.96
CA ILE A 890 -23.23 34.35 -4.04
C ILE A 890 -22.03 34.87 -4.83
N LEU A 891 -22.28 35.54 -5.96
CA LEU A 891 -21.24 36.26 -6.71
C LEU A 891 -21.18 37.73 -6.30
N PRO A 892 -19.98 38.31 -6.24
CA PRO A 892 -19.83 39.68 -5.81
C PRO A 892 -20.19 40.69 -6.90
N VAL A 893 -20.88 41.75 -6.50
CA VAL A 893 -21.25 42.87 -7.37
C VAL A 893 -20.13 43.91 -7.54
N ILE A 894 -18.98 43.70 -6.89
CA ILE A 894 -17.81 44.58 -6.99
C ILE A 894 -16.62 43.87 -7.63
N LEU A 895 -15.86 44.67 -8.38
CA LEU A 895 -14.63 44.26 -9.05
C LEU A 895 -13.57 43.76 -8.06
N ASN A 896 -12.77 42.79 -8.50
CA ASN A 896 -11.59 42.34 -7.77
C ASN A 896 -10.66 43.54 -7.46
N PRO A 897 -10.26 43.77 -6.20
CA PRO A 897 -9.39 44.91 -5.85
C PRO A 897 -8.02 44.85 -6.54
N GLY A 898 -7.46 43.64 -6.71
CA GLY A 898 -6.20 43.45 -7.46
C GLY A 898 -6.34 43.73 -8.96
N VAL A 899 -7.51 43.46 -9.54
CA VAL A 899 -7.82 43.83 -10.93
C VAL A 899 -8.01 45.34 -11.04
N TYR A 900 -8.72 45.96 -10.10
CA TYR A 900 -8.90 47.41 -10.06
C TYR A 900 -7.55 48.12 -10.06
N LEU A 901 -6.63 47.73 -9.18
CA LEU A 901 -5.25 48.25 -9.16
C LEU A 901 -4.53 48.03 -10.50
N SER A 902 -4.63 46.84 -11.09
CA SER A 902 -3.92 46.53 -12.34
C SER A 902 -4.47 47.29 -13.55
N VAL A 903 -5.79 47.49 -13.64
CA VAL A 903 -6.45 48.17 -14.76
C VAL A 903 -6.31 49.69 -14.65
N TYR A 904 -6.55 50.26 -13.47
CA TYR A 904 -6.61 51.71 -13.27
C TYR A 904 -5.26 52.34 -12.88
N ASN A 905 -4.41 51.64 -12.11
CA ASN A 905 -3.07 52.16 -11.74
C ASN A 905 -2.00 51.76 -12.77
N ASN A 906 -1.95 50.48 -13.14
CA ASN A 906 -0.90 49.96 -14.04
C ASN A 906 -1.26 50.05 -15.53
N GLY A 907 -2.48 50.49 -15.86
CA GLY A 907 -2.94 50.65 -17.25
C GLY A 907 -3.10 49.33 -18.03
N ALA A 908 -3.27 48.20 -17.35
CA ALA A 908 -3.40 46.90 -18.00
C ALA A 908 -4.69 46.83 -18.85
N LYS A 909 -4.57 46.42 -20.12
CA LYS A 909 -5.73 46.15 -20.99
C LYS A 909 -6.45 44.87 -20.56
N GLU A 910 -5.69 43.85 -20.17
CA GLU A 910 -6.21 42.55 -19.76
C GLU A 910 -5.57 42.12 -18.45
N VAL A 911 -6.37 41.58 -17.55
CA VAL A 911 -5.93 41.05 -16.26
C VAL A 911 -6.56 39.69 -16.04
N ILE A 912 -5.73 38.71 -15.72
CA ILE A 912 -6.21 37.37 -15.37
C ILE A 912 -6.17 37.24 -13.85
N ALA A 913 -7.30 36.86 -13.27
CA ALA A 913 -7.42 36.59 -11.85
C ALA A 913 -7.90 35.15 -11.64
N LYS A 914 -7.26 34.47 -10.69
CA LYS A 914 -7.76 33.19 -10.18
C LYS A 914 -8.70 33.47 -9.01
N GLU A 915 -9.97 33.18 -9.23
CA GLU A 915 -11.04 33.43 -8.25
C GLU A 915 -11.48 32.12 -7.61
N ASN A 916 -12.14 32.23 -6.45
CA ASN A 916 -12.68 31.08 -5.77
C ASN A 916 -14.01 31.39 -5.08
N ILE A 917 -14.88 30.38 -5.08
CA ILE A 917 -16.09 30.35 -4.25
C ILE A 917 -16.02 29.07 -3.45
N ASP A 918 -15.93 29.19 -2.13
CA ASP A 918 -15.59 28.08 -1.24
C ASP A 918 -14.33 27.33 -1.74
N LYS A 919 -14.46 26.04 -2.07
CA LYS A 919 -13.38 25.19 -2.58
C LYS A 919 -13.27 25.18 -4.12
N LEU A 920 -14.20 25.82 -4.83
CA LEU A 920 -14.19 25.89 -6.29
C LEU A 920 -13.27 27.03 -6.73
N PHE A 921 -12.19 26.70 -7.43
CA PHE A 921 -11.29 27.68 -8.06
C PHE A 921 -11.57 27.74 -9.56
N PHE A 922 -11.56 28.94 -10.12
CA PHE A 922 -11.83 29.18 -11.53
C PHE A 922 -11.01 30.36 -12.05
N ASN A 923 -10.66 30.33 -13.33
CA ASN A 923 -9.93 31.40 -13.99
C ASN A 923 -10.90 32.43 -14.56
N THR A 924 -10.56 33.70 -14.37
CA THR A 924 -11.35 34.82 -14.86
C THR A 924 -10.44 35.80 -15.58
N LEU A 925 -10.84 36.16 -16.80
CA LEU A 925 -10.26 37.27 -17.54
C LEU A 925 -11.10 38.53 -17.34
N TYR A 926 -10.42 39.63 -17.08
CA TYR A 926 -10.94 40.98 -17.09
C TYR A 926 -10.34 41.76 -18.25
N HIS A 927 -11.17 42.19 -19.19
CA HIS A 927 -10.78 42.90 -20.40
C HIS A 927 -11.32 44.33 -20.36
N LYS A 928 -10.42 45.32 -20.37
CA LYS A 928 -10.79 46.73 -20.45
C LYS A 928 -11.24 47.05 -21.88
N SER A 929 -12.50 47.43 -22.00
CA SER A 929 -13.18 47.72 -23.27
C SER A 929 -13.67 49.15 -23.30
N ASN A 930 -13.68 49.76 -24.49
CA ASN A 930 -14.33 51.05 -24.70
C ASN A 930 -15.59 50.83 -25.54
N ILE A 931 -16.75 51.08 -24.94
CA ILE A 931 -18.05 50.91 -25.59
C ILE A 931 -18.71 52.28 -25.66
N ARG A 932 -18.83 52.83 -26.88
CA ARG A 932 -19.40 54.16 -27.15
C ARG A 932 -18.72 55.33 -26.40
N GLY A 933 -17.43 55.23 -26.08
CA GLY A 933 -16.69 56.28 -25.37
C GLY A 933 -16.60 56.06 -23.86
N GLU A 934 -17.38 55.13 -23.30
CA GLU A 934 -17.35 54.76 -21.88
C GLU A 934 -16.42 53.57 -21.64
N ASN A 935 -15.71 53.58 -20.51
CA ASN A 935 -14.77 52.53 -20.13
C ASN A 935 -15.48 51.43 -19.33
N TYR A 936 -15.57 50.23 -19.91
CA TYR A 936 -16.10 49.05 -19.24
C TYR A 936 -15.00 48.01 -19.01
N ILE A 937 -15.25 47.10 -18.07
CA ILE A 937 -14.46 45.90 -17.88
C ILE A 937 -15.36 44.69 -18.16
N ILE A 938 -15.04 43.95 -19.22
CA ILE A 938 -15.68 42.70 -19.57
C ILE A 938 -15.03 41.58 -18.75
N LYS A 939 -15.81 40.97 -17.86
CA LYS A 939 -15.44 39.78 -17.09
C LYS A 939 -15.92 38.53 -17.82
N VAL A 940 -15.00 37.66 -18.23
CA VAL A 940 -15.29 36.33 -18.77
C VAL A 940 -14.59 35.28 -17.93
N SER A 941 -15.33 34.29 -17.44
CA SER A 941 -14.80 33.24 -16.58
C SER A 941 -14.99 31.85 -17.19
N ASP A 942 -14.04 30.95 -16.96
CA ASP A 942 -14.18 29.53 -17.29
C ASP A 942 -15.23 28.80 -16.43
N LEU A 943 -15.73 29.42 -15.36
CA LEU A 943 -16.87 28.93 -14.55
C LEU A 943 -18.15 28.77 -15.37
N PHE A 944 -18.44 29.74 -16.24
CA PHE A 944 -19.64 29.79 -17.09
C PHE A 944 -19.34 29.64 -18.58
N ASN A 945 -18.06 29.48 -18.92
CA ASN A 945 -17.62 29.35 -20.30
C ASN A 945 -16.61 28.21 -20.35
N TYR A 946 -17.05 27.01 -20.05
CA TYR A 946 -16.20 25.84 -20.15
C TYR A 946 -15.59 25.73 -21.56
N TYR A 947 -14.39 25.18 -21.63
CA TYR A 947 -13.74 24.86 -22.90
C TYR A 947 -12.94 23.58 -22.72
N GLN A 948 -12.92 22.76 -23.76
CA GLN A 948 -12.16 21.51 -23.74
C GLN A 948 -10.65 21.80 -23.77
N LEU A 949 -9.95 21.27 -22.78
CA LEU A 949 -8.50 21.26 -22.72
C LEU A 949 -7.95 20.18 -23.66
N PRO A 950 -6.75 20.36 -24.25
CA PRO A 950 -6.11 19.34 -25.09
C PRO A 950 -5.87 18.02 -24.36
N MET A 951 -5.57 18.09 -23.07
CA MET A 951 -5.52 16.98 -22.13
C MET A 951 -6.15 17.46 -20.82
N SER A 952 -7.14 16.73 -20.31
CA SER A 952 -7.66 17.03 -18.98
C SER A 952 -6.57 16.80 -17.92
N GLY A 953 -6.61 17.56 -16.82
CA GLY A 953 -5.66 17.35 -15.72
C GLY A 953 -5.71 15.91 -15.16
N LEU A 954 -6.85 15.25 -15.30
CA LEU A 954 -7.04 13.86 -14.90
C LEU A 954 -6.32 12.89 -15.86
N GLU A 955 -6.56 13.00 -17.17
CA GLU A 955 -5.87 12.17 -18.18
C GLU A 955 -4.35 12.34 -18.12
N LEU A 956 -3.87 13.56 -17.85
CA LEU A 956 -2.44 13.80 -17.65
C LEU A 956 -1.90 13.04 -16.43
N ASN A 957 -2.58 13.10 -15.29
CA ASN A 957 -2.15 12.37 -14.09
C ASN A 957 -2.15 10.86 -14.33
N VAL A 958 -3.17 10.34 -15.04
CA VAL A 958 -3.27 8.92 -15.42
C VAL A 958 -2.10 8.52 -16.33
N PHE A 959 -1.85 9.31 -17.37
CA PHE A 959 -0.76 9.07 -18.32
C PHE A 959 0.62 9.13 -17.65
N LEU A 960 0.92 10.17 -16.88
CA LEU A 960 2.19 10.30 -16.17
C LEU A 960 2.37 9.16 -15.17
N PHE A 961 1.37 8.86 -14.35
CA PHE A 961 1.48 7.79 -13.37
C PHE A 961 1.66 6.41 -14.03
N GLY A 962 0.90 6.11 -15.10
CA GLY A 962 1.03 4.87 -15.85
C GLY A 962 2.43 4.70 -16.47
N THR A 963 2.91 5.73 -17.19
CA THR A 963 4.24 5.72 -17.82
C THR A 963 5.37 5.62 -16.80
N TYR A 964 5.30 6.36 -15.69
CA TYR A 964 6.32 6.29 -14.64
C TYR A 964 6.30 4.98 -13.87
N SER A 965 5.12 4.37 -13.65
CA SER A 965 5.05 3.06 -13.01
C SER A 965 5.71 1.97 -13.85
N LEU A 966 5.53 2.00 -15.17
CA LEU A 966 6.25 1.13 -16.11
C LEU A 966 7.76 1.38 -16.08
N ALA A 967 8.18 2.66 -16.09
CA ALA A 967 9.59 3.01 -15.98
C ALA A 967 10.22 2.50 -14.67
N ILE A 968 9.51 2.58 -13.53
CA ILE A 968 9.97 2.07 -12.24
C ILE A 968 10.14 0.55 -12.28
N ILE A 969 9.22 -0.20 -12.88
CA ILE A 969 9.39 -1.66 -13.04
C ILE A 969 10.62 -1.97 -13.88
N PHE A 970 10.79 -1.28 -15.00
CA PHE A 970 11.94 -1.46 -15.87
C PHE A 970 13.24 -1.16 -15.12
N ILE A 971 13.28 -0.08 -14.34
CA ILE A 971 14.40 0.29 -13.48
C ILE A 971 14.68 -0.79 -12.42
N ILE A 972 13.65 -1.33 -11.75
CA ILE A 972 13.83 -2.41 -10.75
C ILE A 972 14.42 -3.67 -11.40
N LEU A 973 13.91 -4.05 -12.58
CA LEU A 973 14.36 -5.22 -13.31
C LEU A 973 15.82 -5.05 -13.76
N LEU A 974 16.14 -3.91 -14.38
CA LEU A 974 17.49 -3.57 -14.82
C LEU A 974 18.46 -3.48 -13.63
N SER A 975 18.06 -2.79 -12.56
CA SER A 975 18.87 -2.68 -11.32
C SER A 975 19.15 -4.04 -10.69
N THR A 976 18.18 -4.95 -10.72
CA THR A 976 18.35 -6.32 -10.20
C THR A 976 19.33 -7.13 -11.05
N ILE A 977 19.25 -7.02 -12.38
CA ILE A 977 20.20 -7.66 -13.31
C ILE A 977 21.61 -7.14 -13.09
N LEU A 978 21.79 -5.81 -13.08
CA LEU A 978 23.10 -5.17 -12.87
C LEU A 978 23.68 -5.48 -11.49
N ALA A 979 22.86 -5.41 -10.43
CA ALA A 979 23.29 -5.78 -9.08
C ALA A 979 23.74 -7.25 -8.99
N ASN A 980 23.10 -8.16 -9.73
CA ASN A 980 23.52 -9.56 -9.81
C ASN A 980 24.83 -9.72 -10.58
N GLN A 981 24.96 -9.07 -11.74
CA GLN A 981 26.17 -9.12 -12.58
C GLN A 981 27.40 -8.63 -11.83
N ILE A 982 27.26 -7.59 -11.00
CA ILE A 982 28.37 -7.05 -10.21
C ILE A 982 28.61 -7.85 -8.93
N SER A 983 27.56 -8.17 -8.16
CA SER A 983 27.73 -8.77 -6.83
C SER A 983 28.14 -10.24 -6.86
N SER A 984 27.71 -11.01 -7.87
CA SER A 984 27.95 -12.46 -7.93
C SER A 984 29.44 -12.81 -8.11
N PRO A 985 30.17 -12.24 -9.08
CA PRO A 985 31.60 -12.52 -9.24
C PRO A 985 32.43 -12.13 -8.02
N ILE A 986 32.14 -10.98 -7.41
CA ILE A 986 32.80 -10.50 -6.18
C ILE A 986 32.56 -11.47 -5.03
N GLU A 987 31.34 -12.00 -4.88
CA GLU A 987 31.04 -13.01 -3.85
C GLU A 987 31.83 -14.31 -4.08
N LYS A 988 31.92 -14.78 -5.34
CA LYS A 988 32.73 -15.97 -5.70
C LYS A 988 34.21 -15.76 -5.40
N LEU A 989 34.78 -14.63 -5.79
CA LEU A 989 36.16 -14.24 -5.47
C LEU A 989 36.38 -14.20 -3.97
N THR A 990 35.51 -13.53 -3.21
CA THR A 990 35.62 -13.45 -1.75
C THR A 990 35.63 -14.84 -1.10
N LYS A 991 34.80 -15.77 -1.59
CA LYS A 991 34.78 -17.17 -1.12
C LYS A 991 36.05 -17.93 -1.48
N ALA A 992 36.55 -17.78 -2.71
CA ALA A 992 37.78 -18.40 -3.16
C ALA A 992 39.00 -17.91 -2.37
N THR A 993 39.15 -16.58 -2.19
CA THR A 993 40.22 -15.99 -1.38
C THR A 993 40.20 -16.49 0.05
N ARG A 994 39.02 -16.59 0.69
CA ARG A 994 38.90 -17.16 2.05
C ARG A 994 39.31 -18.63 2.13
N SER A 995 39.14 -19.38 1.05
CA SER A 995 39.47 -20.80 1.01
C SER A 995 40.97 -21.01 0.77
N VAL A 996 41.59 -20.20 -0.08
CA VAL A 996 43.07 -20.12 -0.21
C VAL A 996 43.71 -19.71 1.11
N ALA A 997 43.14 -18.74 1.83
CA ALA A 997 43.62 -18.33 3.15
C ALA A 997 43.53 -19.45 4.22
N ARG A 998 42.76 -20.51 3.98
CA ARG A 998 42.67 -21.70 4.83
C ARG A 998 43.58 -22.86 4.38
N GLY A 999 44.42 -22.63 3.37
CA GLY A 999 45.39 -23.61 2.87
C GLY A 999 44.94 -24.39 1.62
N ASP A 1000 43.73 -24.17 1.11
CA ASP A 1000 43.28 -24.83 -0.13
C ASP A 1000 43.76 -24.07 -1.38
N MET A 1001 44.93 -24.46 -1.89
CA MET A 1001 45.56 -23.86 -3.08
C MET A 1001 45.16 -24.54 -4.40
N ASN A 1002 44.19 -25.46 -4.39
CA ASN A 1002 43.71 -26.12 -5.62
C ASN A 1002 42.48 -25.44 -6.21
N ILE A 1003 42.04 -24.32 -5.63
CA ILE A 1003 40.88 -23.58 -6.08
C ILE A 1003 41.22 -22.77 -7.33
N GLN A 1004 40.50 -23.05 -8.40
CA GLN A 1004 40.55 -22.27 -9.63
C GLN A 1004 39.17 -21.73 -9.95
N LEU A 1005 39.10 -20.42 -10.19
CA LEU A 1005 37.86 -19.78 -10.63
C LEU A 1005 37.74 -19.89 -12.15
N GLN A 1006 36.59 -20.36 -12.63
CA GLN A 1006 36.29 -20.47 -14.06
C GLN A 1006 36.08 -19.09 -14.68
N ASN A 1007 36.56 -18.95 -15.92
CA ASN A 1007 36.64 -17.68 -16.62
C ASN A 1007 35.41 -17.46 -17.54
N ASN A 1008 34.24 -17.25 -16.92
CA ASN A 1008 32.99 -17.00 -17.66
C ASN A 1008 32.63 -15.51 -17.73
N GLU A 1009 33.37 -14.66 -17.03
CA GLU A 1009 33.14 -13.21 -16.96
C GLU A 1009 34.00 -12.47 -18.01
N SER A 1010 33.63 -11.25 -18.37
CA SER A 1010 34.34 -10.39 -19.34
C SER A 1010 34.78 -9.06 -18.69
N GLY A 1011 35.70 -8.33 -19.34
CA GLY A 1011 36.17 -7.02 -18.85
C GLY A 1011 37.04 -7.11 -17.60
N GLU A 1012 36.97 -6.11 -16.73
CA GLU A 1012 37.78 -5.95 -15.52
C GLU A 1012 37.59 -7.10 -14.52
N VAL A 1013 36.40 -7.70 -14.48
CA VAL A 1013 36.12 -8.87 -13.64
C VAL A 1013 36.93 -10.09 -14.09
N LYS A 1014 37.11 -10.26 -15.40
CA LYS A 1014 37.96 -11.33 -15.98
C LYS A 1014 39.41 -11.12 -15.59
N GLU A 1015 39.90 -9.89 -15.66
CA GLU A 1015 41.26 -9.55 -15.25
C GLU A 1015 41.49 -9.85 -13.76
N LEU A 1016 40.51 -9.52 -12.92
CA LEU A 1016 40.57 -9.82 -11.49
C LEU A 1016 40.59 -11.34 -11.20
N ILE A 1017 39.79 -12.13 -11.93
CA ILE A 1017 39.79 -13.60 -11.84
C ILE A 1017 41.13 -14.18 -12.32
N ASN A 1018 41.68 -13.66 -13.42
CA ASN A 1018 42.98 -14.08 -13.94
C ASN A 1018 44.11 -13.78 -12.95
N GLY A 1019 44.15 -12.55 -12.43
CA GLY A 1019 45.13 -12.14 -11.42
C GLY A 1019 45.03 -12.98 -10.15
N PHE A 1020 43.81 -13.28 -9.70
CA PHE A 1020 43.60 -14.20 -8.57
C PHE A 1020 44.15 -15.61 -8.86
N ASN A 1021 43.81 -16.20 -10.01
CA ASN A 1021 44.29 -17.53 -10.38
C ASN A 1021 45.82 -17.56 -10.52
N GLN A 1022 46.44 -16.51 -11.08
CA GLN A 1022 47.89 -16.40 -11.18
C GLN A 1022 48.55 -16.32 -9.80
N MET A 1023 48.03 -15.48 -8.90
CA MET A 1023 48.52 -15.39 -7.52
C MET A 1023 48.46 -16.76 -6.81
N VAL A 1024 47.37 -17.52 -6.98
CA VAL A 1024 47.24 -18.88 -6.40
C VAL A 1024 48.28 -19.84 -6.98
N LEU A 1025 48.54 -19.76 -8.28
CA LEU A 1025 49.59 -20.56 -8.94
C LEU A 1025 50.99 -20.21 -8.42
N GLU A 1026 51.31 -18.93 -8.27
CA GLU A 1026 52.59 -18.47 -7.72
C GLU A 1026 52.78 -18.90 -6.26
N LEU A 1027 51.73 -18.78 -5.43
CA LEU A 1027 51.76 -19.27 -4.05
C LEU A 1027 52.04 -20.77 -3.98
N LYS A 1028 51.36 -21.57 -4.82
CA LYS A 1028 51.59 -23.01 -4.91
C LYS A 1028 53.01 -23.34 -5.35
N LYS A 1029 53.56 -22.59 -6.32
CA LYS A 1029 54.94 -22.75 -6.77
C LYS A 1029 55.95 -22.44 -5.65
N ASN A 1030 55.80 -21.31 -4.97
CA ASN A 1030 56.69 -20.92 -3.87
C ASN A 1030 56.66 -21.93 -2.72
N GLN A 1031 55.49 -22.52 -2.42
CA GLN A 1031 55.39 -23.57 -1.41
C GLN A 1031 56.17 -24.83 -1.80
N LEU A 1032 56.12 -25.23 -3.08
CA LEU A 1032 56.90 -26.36 -3.59
C LEU A 1032 58.40 -26.08 -3.56
N GLU A 1033 58.83 -24.89 -4.00
CA GLU A 1033 60.23 -24.47 -3.96
C GLU A 1033 60.76 -24.44 -2.53
N LEU A 1034 60.00 -23.91 -1.57
CA LEU A 1034 60.36 -23.93 -0.15
C LEU A 1034 60.50 -25.36 0.38
N ALA A 1035 59.58 -26.25 0.04
CA ALA A 1035 59.65 -27.65 0.44
C ALA A 1035 60.86 -28.38 -0.15
N GLU A 1036 61.27 -28.05 -1.38
CA GLU A 1036 62.50 -28.57 -1.99
C GLU A 1036 63.75 -28.07 -1.26
N VAL A 1037 63.81 -26.77 -0.91
CA VAL A 1037 64.94 -26.20 -0.15
C VAL A 1037 65.05 -26.84 1.24
N GLU A 1038 63.93 -27.04 1.94
CA GLU A 1038 63.92 -27.77 3.22
C GLU A 1038 64.44 -29.21 3.05
N ARG A 1039 64.01 -29.90 1.99
CA ARG A 1039 64.45 -31.26 1.67
C ARG A 1039 65.94 -31.32 1.36
N GLU A 1040 66.47 -30.38 0.58
CA GLU A 1040 67.90 -30.27 0.30
C GLU A 1040 68.73 -30.00 1.57
N SER A 1041 68.23 -29.15 2.47
CA SER A 1041 68.90 -28.85 3.74
C SER A 1041 69.01 -30.11 4.59
N ALA A 1042 67.89 -30.83 4.78
CA ALA A 1042 67.86 -32.08 5.52
C ALA A 1042 68.75 -33.17 4.88
N TRP A 1043 68.76 -33.23 3.54
CA TRP A 1043 69.65 -34.13 2.79
C TRP A 1043 71.13 -33.84 3.06
N ARG A 1044 71.52 -32.56 3.05
CA ARG A 1044 72.90 -32.12 3.26
C ARG A 1044 73.39 -32.46 4.67
N GLU A 1045 72.54 -32.29 5.67
CA GLU A 1045 72.85 -32.62 7.07
C GLU A 1045 73.05 -34.13 7.25
N MET A 1046 72.17 -34.96 6.71
CA MET A 1046 72.28 -36.41 6.82
C MET A 1046 73.46 -36.98 6.03
N ALA A 1047 73.74 -36.46 4.83
CA ALA A 1047 74.91 -36.87 4.05
C ALA A 1047 76.23 -36.64 4.80
N LYS A 1048 76.33 -35.52 5.55
CA LYS A 1048 77.49 -35.24 6.41
C LYS A 1048 77.66 -36.29 7.51
N GLN A 1049 76.55 -36.74 8.09
CA GLN A 1049 76.57 -37.77 9.12
C GLN A 1049 76.95 -39.15 8.57
N VAL A 1050 76.40 -39.55 7.41
CA VAL A 1050 76.73 -40.83 6.74
C VAL A 1050 78.21 -40.89 6.37
N ALA A 1051 78.77 -39.78 5.87
CA ALA A 1051 80.21 -39.69 5.60
C ALA A 1051 81.05 -39.90 6.87
N HIS A 1052 80.59 -39.38 8.02
CA HIS A 1052 81.24 -39.59 9.31
C HIS A 1052 81.14 -41.04 9.77
N GLU A 1053 79.98 -41.68 9.59
CA GLU A 1053 79.77 -43.08 9.98
C GLU A 1053 80.44 -44.10 9.07
N ILE A 1054 80.69 -43.79 7.79
CA ILE A 1054 81.51 -44.60 6.88
C ILE A 1054 83.01 -44.50 7.22
N LYS A 1055 83.49 -43.33 7.66
CA LYS A 1055 84.90 -43.13 8.05
C LYS A 1055 85.30 -43.94 9.28
N ASN A 1056 84.36 -44.12 10.22
CA ASN A 1056 84.55 -44.83 11.47
C ASN A 1056 84.95 -46.32 11.32
N PRO A 1057 84.32 -47.16 10.48
CA PRO A 1057 84.71 -48.55 10.23
C PRO A 1057 85.93 -48.69 9.28
N LEU A 1058 86.14 -47.75 8.36
CA LEU A 1058 87.28 -47.79 7.42
C LEU A 1058 88.65 -47.60 8.09
N THR A 1059 88.72 -46.75 9.13
CA THR A 1059 90.00 -46.43 9.80
C THR A 1059 90.54 -47.64 10.58
N PRO A 1060 89.75 -48.34 11.42
CA PRO A 1060 90.16 -49.58 12.07
C PRO A 1060 90.44 -50.71 11.09
N MET A 1061 89.70 -50.85 9.98
CA MET A 1061 90.06 -51.83 8.94
C MET A 1061 91.46 -51.61 8.40
N LYS A 1062 91.79 -50.35 8.05
CA LYS A 1062 93.12 -50.00 7.55
C LYS A 1062 94.22 -50.31 8.56
N LEU A 1063 94.01 -49.94 9.83
CA LEU A 1063 94.95 -50.24 10.90
C LEU A 1063 95.08 -51.75 11.16
N ALA A 1064 93.98 -52.50 11.08
CA ALA A 1064 93.97 -53.95 11.24
C ALA A 1064 94.75 -54.65 10.12
N VAL A 1065 94.59 -54.22 8.87
CA VAL A 1065 95.40 -54.69 7.73
C VAL A 1065 96.86 -54.31 7.90
N GLN A 1066 97.17 -53.08 8.31
CA GLN A 1066 98.56 -52.65 8.56
C GLN A 1066 99.21 -53.47 9.68
N HIS A 1067 98.46 -53.78 10.75
CA HIS A 1067 98.91 -54.62 11.84
C HIS A 1067 99.14 -56.08 11.39
N LEU A 1068 98.31 -56.59 10.47
CA LEU A 1068 98.50 -57.90 9.85
C LEU A 1068 99.78 -57.95 9.00
N VAL A 1069 100.00 -56.92 8.17
CA VAL A 1069 101.21 -56.81 7.33
C VAL A 1069 102.47 -56.70 8.19
N ALA A 1070 102.43 -55.91 9.28
CA ALA A 1070 103.53 -55.84 10.24
C ALA A 1070 103.82 -57.20 10.90
N ALA A 1071 102.78 -57.89 11.40
CA ALA A 1071 102.91 -59.20 12.03
C ALA A 1071 103.44 -60.29 11.07
N HIS A 1072 103.12 -60.18 9.77
CA HIS A 1072 103.66 -61.06 8.72
C HIS A 1072 105.16 -60.83 8.50
N ASN A 1073 105.56 -59.57 8.34
CA ASN A 1073 106.95 -59.19 8.09
C ASN A 1073 107.87 -59.55 9.27
N ASP A 1074 107.37 -59.39 10.50
CA ASP A 1074 108.12 -59.68 11.73
C ASP A 1074 108.17 -61.19 12.09
N LYS A 1075 107.59 -62.08 11.27
CA LYS A 1075 107.49 -63.54 11.50
C LYS A 1075 107.01 -63.89 12.91
N SER A 1076 106.03 -63.14 13.43
CA SER A 1076 105.52 -63.33 14.78
C SER A 1076 104.93 -64.73 14.97
N ASP A 1077 105.29 -65.43 16.06
CA ASP A 1077 104.70 -66.72 16.43
C ASP A 1077 103.16 -66.66 16.61
N LYS A 1078 102.61 -65.44 16.75
CA LYS A 1078 101.17 -65.19 16.88
C LYS A 1078 100.48 -64.85 15.56
N TYR A 1079 101.17 -64.92 14.41
CA TYR A 1079 100.64 -64.51 13.10
C TYR A 1079 99.28 -65.12 12.77
N ASN A 1080 99.12 -66.45 12.93
CA ASN A 1080 97.85 -67.12 12.63
C ASN A 1080 96.70 -66.60 13.50
N SER A 1081 96.94 -66.37 14.80
CA SER A 1081 95.93 -65.80 15.69
C SER A 1081 95.59 -64.33 15.38
N ILE A 1082 96.58 -63.55 14.89
CA ILE A 1082 96.38 -62.16 14.44
C ILE A 1082 95.62 -62.15 13.11
N PHE A 1083 95.93 -63.08 12.20
CA PHE A 1083 95.24 -63.25 10.92
C PHE A 1083 93.75 -63.54 11.08
N GLU A 1084 93.38 -64.51 11.92
CA GLU A 1084 91.96 -64.82 12.18
C GLU A 1084 91.24 -63.63 12.84
N LYS A 1085 91.88 -62.95 13.79
CA LYS A 1085 91.30 -61.80 14.49
C LYS A 1085 91.15 -60.57 13.60
N VAL A 1086 92.12 -60.28 12.74
CA VAL A 1086 92.06 -59.18 11.78
C VAL A 1086 91.01 -59.46 10.72
N THR A 1087 90.99 -60.68 10.17
CA THR A 1087 90.05 -61.05 9.10
C THR A 1087 88.61 -61.01 9.60
N SER A 1088 88.31 -61.54 10.79
CA SER A 1088 86.99 -61.41 11.41
C SER A 1088 86.62 -59.97 11.73
N THR A 1089 87.58 -59.13 12.16
CA THR A 1089 87.35 -57.70 12.38
C THR A 1089 87.00 -56.98 11.08
N ILE A 1090 87.73 -57.24 9.98
CA ILE A 1090 87.45 -56.62 8.67
C ILE A 1090 86.08 -57.04 8.14
N ILE A 1091 85.74 -58.33 8.20
CA ILE A 1091 84.43 -58.82 7.75
C ILE A 1091 83.31 -58.13 8.53
N ASN A 1092 83.39 -58.07 9.86
CA ASN A 1092 82.41 -57.35 10.67
C ASN A 1092 82.29 -55.86 10.31
N GLN A 1093 83.41 -55.18 10.05
CA GLN A 1093 83.37 -53.77 9.65
C GLN A 1093 82.80 -53.59 8.23
N ILE A 1094 82.94 -54.58 7.33
CA ILE A 1094 82.34 -54.57 5.99
C ILE A 1094 80.82 -54.73 6.10
N ASP A 1095 80.35 -55.61 6.98
CA ASP A 1095 78.92 -55.78 7.24
C ASP A 1095 78.30 -54.52 7.87
N ILE A 1096 79.03 -53.83 8.76
CA ILE A 1096 78.61 -52.51 9.28
C ILE A 1096 78.49 -51.49 8.14
N LEU A 1097 79.47 -51.40 7.24
CA LEU A 1097 79.42 -50.50 6.08
C LEU A 1097 78.26 -50.82 5.13
N LYS A 1098 78.00 -52.11 4.89
CA LYS A 1098 76.88 -52.57 4.07
C LYS A 1098 75.55 -52.13 4.68
N ASN A 1099 75.40 -52.24 6.00
CA ASN A 1099 74.19 -51.79 6.70
C ASN A 1099 74.03 -50.26 6.63
N ILE A 1100 75.09 -49.48 6.86
CA ILE A 1100 75.05 -48.01 6.73
C ILE A 1100 74.66 -47.60 5.29
N ALA A 1101 75.22 -48.26 4.27
CA ALA A 1101 74.89 -47.98 2.87
C ALA A 1101 73.44 -48.35 2.53
N SER A 1102 72.92 -49.45 3.08
CA SER A 1102 71.54 -49.90 2.90
C SER A 1102 70.55 -48.92 3.55
N GLU A 1103 70.82 -48.51 4.80
CA GLU A 1103 70.00 -47.52 5.53
C GLU A 1103 70.01 -46.15 4.84
N PHE A 1104 71.18 -45.70 4.36
CA PHE A 1104 71.29 -44.47 3.59
C PHE A 1104 70.53 -44.54 2.26
N SER A 1105 70.62 -45.66 1.53
CA SER A 1105 69.86 -45.85 0.28
C SER A 1105 68.34 -45.84 0.52
N ASN A 1106 67.90 -46.44 1.62
CA ASN A 1106 66.48 -46.46 2.01
C ASN A 1106 65.96 -45.07 2.37
N PHE A 1107 66.76 -44.26 3.07
CA PHE A 1107 66.43 -42.85 3.31
C PHE A 1107 66.38 -42.05 2.00
N ALA A 1108 67.36 -42.25 1.12
CA ALA A 1108 67.47 -41.48 -0.10
C ALA A 1108 66.35 -41.73 -1.11
N LYS A 1109 65.78 -42.93 -1.07
CA LYS A 1109 64.67 -43.32 -1.94
C LYS A 1109 63.30 -42.82 -1.48
N MET A 1110 63.16 -42.14 -0.33
CA MET A 1110 61.85 -41.73 0.26
C MET A 1110 60.84 -41.29 -0.82
N PRO A 1111 59.91 -42.19 -1.23
CA PRO A 1111 58.88 -41.88 -2.20
C PRO A 1111 57.85 -40.94 -1.55
N SER A 1112 57.09 -40.21 -2.35
CA SER A 1112 55.86 -39.58 -1.84
C SER A 1112 54.93 -40.66 -1.28
N LEU A 1113 54.40 -40.45 -0.07
CA LEU A 1113 53.42 -41.34 0.56
C LEU A 1113 52.30 -41.66 -0.42
N LYS A 1114 52.11 -42.94 -0.73
CA LYS A 1114 50.96 -43.40 -1.52
C LYS A 1114 49.84 -43.74 -0.56
N LEU A 1115 49.06 -42.73 -0.22
CA LEU A 1115 47.89 -42.89 0.64
C LEU A 1115 46.80 -43.68 -0.09
N GLU A 1116 46.56 -44.91 0.36
CA GLU A 1116 45.50 -45.79 -0.12
C GLU A 1116 44.66 -46.32 1.05
N SER A 1117 43.49 -46.91 0.76
CA SER A 1117 42.65 -47.51 1.80
C SER A 1117 43.23 -48.86 2.23
N VAL A 1118 43.82 -48.91 3.42
CA VAL A 1118 44.51 -50.10 3.96
C VAL A 1118 43.69 -50.69 5.10
N ASP A 1119 43.41 -51.99 5.04
CA ASP A 1119 42.85 -52.77 6.14
C ASP A 1119 43.98 -53.25 7.07
N ILE A 1120 44.19 -52.54 8.17
CA ILE A 1120 45.35 -52.79 9.04
C ILE A 1120 45.30 -54.14 9.74
N ILE A 1121 44.11 -54.69 9.97
CA ILE A 1121 43.96 -56.00 10.60
C ILE A 1121 44.46 -57.08 9.63
N ALA A 1122 44.01 -57.02 8.36
CA ALA A 1122 44.45 -57.95 7.33
C ALA A 1122 45.97 -57.87 7.10
N VAL A 1123 46.52 -56.66 7.02
CA VAL A 1123 47.96 -56.45 6.83
C VAL A 1123 48.77 -56.93 8.04
N SER A 1124 48.29 -56.74 9.26
CA SER A 1124 48.98 -57.28 10.43
C SER A 1124 49.00 -58.81 10.47
N TYR A 1125 47.94 -59.49 10.03
CA TYR A 1125 47.96 -60.96 9.88
C TYR A 1125 49.01 -61.40 8.83
N GLU A 1126 49.07 -60.74 7.67
CA GLU A 1126 50.08 -61.03 6.63
C GLU A 1126 51.52 -60.96 7.17
N ILE A 1127 51.78 -60.06 8.13
CA ILE A 1127 53.12 -59.86 8.71
C ILE A 1127 53.43 -60.88 9.79
N ILE A 1128 52.44 -61.28 10.61
CA ILE A 1128 52.63 -62.27 11.68
C ILE A 1128 53.15 -63.60 11.10
N ASP A 1129 52.67 -63.97 9.91
CA ASP A 1129 53.12 -65.19 9.20
C ASP A 1129 54.64 -65.21 8.92
N LEU A 1130 55.28 -64.05 8.83
CA LEU A 1130 56.72 -63.94 8.59
C LEU A 1130 57.58 -64.31 9.81
N PHE A 1131 56.98 -64.44 11.00
CA PHE A 1131 57.69 -64.70 12.26
C PHE A 1131 57.32 -66.04 12.91
N ILE A 1132 56.66 -66.94 12.18
CA ILE A 1132 56.23 -68.26 12.70
C ILE A 1132 57.41 -69.17 13.11
N GLU A 1133 58.56 -69.03 12.45
CA GLU A 1133 59.76 -69.85 12.71
C GLU A 1133 60.67 -69.30 13.83
N GLU A 1134 60.33 -68.14 14.41
CA GLU A 1134 61.08 -67.55 15.52
C GLU A 1134 60.62 -68.12 16.87
N ASP A 1135 61.51 -68.16 17.88
CA ASP A 1135 61.19 -68.59 19.25
C ASP A 1135 60.33 -67.57 20.03
N CYS A 1136 59.38 -66.91 19.36
CA CYS A 1136 58.51 -65.85 19.89
C CYS A 1136 57.08 -65.99 19.32
N SER A 1137 56.08 -66.00 20.20
CA SER A 1137 54.66 -66.06 19.81
C SER A 1137 54.10 -64.67 19.53
N VAL A 1138 53.63 -64.40 18.31
CA VAL A 1138 53.04 -63.11 17.91
C VAL A 1138 51.55 -63.27 17.62
N ASN A 1139 50.69 -62.54 18.35
CA ASN A 1139 49.23 -62.59 18.19
C ASN A 1139 48.66 -61.19 17.95
N ILE A 1140 47.53 -61.12 17.25
CA ILE A 1140 46.72 -59.88 17.11
C ILE A 1140 45.36 -60.04 17.77
N ILE A 1141 44.92 -59.02 18.51
CA ILE A 1141 43.67 -58.98 19.27
C ILE A 1141 42.91 -57.71 18.86
N PRO A 1142 42.05 -57.76 17.83
CA PRO A 1142 41.30 -56.59 17.39
C PRO A 1142 39.91 -56.49 18.08
N ASN A 1143 39.40 -55.27 18.30
CA ASN A 1143 38.05 -55.04 18.83
C ASN A 1143 36.94 -55.07 17.76
N THR A 1144 37.33 -55.11 16.49
CA THR A 1144 36.44 -55.16 15.31
C THR A 1144 37.09 -56.04 14.24
N ASN A 1145 36.31 -56.60 13.31
CA ASN A 1145 36.85 -57.51 12.29
C ASN A 1145 37.57 -56.79 11.13
N LYS A 1146 37.43 -55.47 11.03
CA LYS A 1146 37.95 -54.68 9.91
C LYS A 1146 38.19 -53.24 10.34
N ILE A 1147 39.42 -52.74 10.14
CA ILE A 1147 39.77 -51.34 10.41
C ILE A 1147 40.45 -50.78 9.16
N ILE A 1148 39.77 -49.87 8.47
CA ILE A 1148 40.27 -49.24 7.24
C ILE A 1148 40.82 -47.86 7.61
N ILE A 1149 42.08 -47.59 7.27
CA ILE A 1149 42.70 -46.28 7.37
C ILE A 1149 43.24 -45.84 6.00
N LEU A 1150 43.39 -44.53 5.80
CA LEU A 1150 44.10 -44.00 4.64
C LEU A 1150 45.61 -43.93 4.97
N SER A 1151 46.40 -44.86 4.43
CA SER A 1151 47.83 -44.98 4.73
C SER A 1151 48.62 -45.59 3.56
N ASP A 1152 49.94 -45.60 3.66
CA ASP A 1152 50.82 -46.28 2.70
C ASP A 1152 51.07 -47.73 3.18
N LYS A 1153 50.57 -48.72 2.43
CA LYS A 1153 50.60 -50.13 2.83
C LYS A 1153 52.03 -50.62 3.10
N GLU A 1154 53.01 -50.26 2.25
CA GLU A 1154 54.40 -50.72 2.40
C GLU A 1154 55.07 -50.10 3.63
N GLN A 1155 54.83 -48.81 3.90
CA GLN A 1155 55.39 -48.14 5.07
C GLN A 1155 54.77 -48.65 6.38
N PHE A 1156 53.46 -48.91 6.38
CA PHE A 1156 52.77 -49.51 7.52
C PHE A 1156 53.32 -50.92 7.82
N GLN A 1157 53.53 -51.75 6.79
CA GLN A 1157 54.15 -53.07 6.95
C GLN A 1157 55.55 -52.97 7.59
N ARG A 1158 56.39 -52.05 7.08
CA ARG A 1158 57.74 -51.82 7.63
C ARG A 1158 57.72 -51.38 9.08
N MET A 1159 56.78 -50.52 9.46
CA MET A 1159 56.60 -50.09 10.85
C MET A 1159 56.34 -51.29 11.76
N ILE A 1160 55.36 -52.13 11.43
CA ILE A 1160 55.01 -53.32 12.24
C ILE A 1160 56.17 -54.31 12.31
N ILE A 1161 56.84 -54.59 11.18
CA ILE A 1161 58.04 -55.47 11.14
C ILE A 1161 59.14 -54.95 12.07
N ASN A 1162 59.41 -53.64 12.04
CA ASN A 1162 60.44 -53.03 12.88
C ASN A 1162 60.09 -53.10 14.37
N LEU A 1163 58.82 -52.92 14.72
CA LEU A 1163 58.36 -53.02 16.11
C LEU A 1163 58.43 -54.46 16.62
N ILE A 1164 57.96 -55.44 15.85
CA ILE A 1164 58.07 -56.87 16.19
C ILE A 1164 59.55 -57.28 16.35
N ARG A 1165 60.42 -56.89 15.41
CA ARG A 1165 61.87 -57.16 15.52
C ARG A 1165 62.50 -56.50 16.75
N ASN A 1166 62.10 -55.28 17.09
CA ASN A 1166 62.58 -54.62 18.29
C ASN A 1166 62.16 -55.37 19.56
N SER A 1167 60.93 -55.90 19.61
CA SER A 1167 60.44 -56.72 20.72
C SER A 1167 61.17 -58.08 20.81
N ILE A 1168 61.37 -58.79 19.69
CA ILE A 1168 62.16 -60.05 19.67
C ILE A 1168 63.60 -59.80 20.15
N GLN A 1169 64.23 -58.71 19.70
CA GLN A 1169 65.57 -58.33 20.12
C GLN A 1169 65.67 -57.90 21.59
N ALA A 1170 64.53 -57.60 22.22
CA ALA A 1170 64.42 -57.38 23.66
C ALA A 1170 64.14 -58.69 24.43
N ASN A 1171 64.38 -59.85 23.82
CA ASN A 1171 64.15 -61.19 24.38
C ASN A 1171 62.67 -61.49 24.71
N ALA A 1172 61.72 -60.85 24.03
CA ALA A 1172 60.31 -61.18 24.18
C ALA A 1172 60.01 -62.59 23.68
N LYS A 1173 59.23 -63.35 24.46
CA LYS A 1173 58.67 -64.66 24.08
C LYS A 1173 57.23 -64.55 23.59
N GLN A 1174 56.55 -63.46 23.93
CA GLN A 1174 55.19 -63.18 23.52
C GLN A 1174 55.00 -61.71 23.15
N ILE A 1175 54.42 -61.49 21.97
CA ILE A 1175 54.07 -60.17 21.44
C ILE A 1175 52.58 -60.16 21.10
N ASN A 1176 51.83 -59.24 21.70
CA ASN A 1176 50.41 -59.03 21.41
C ASN A 1176 50.21 -57.66 20.74
N ILE A 1177 49.59 -57.66 19.56
CA ILE A 1177 49.19 -56.46 18.83
C ILE A 1177 47.70 -56.22 19.10
N ILE A 1178 47.34 -55.17 19.84
CA ILE A 1178 45.95 -54.85 20.18
C ILE A 1178 45.48 -53.68 19.30
N ALA A 1179 44.41 -53.88 18.53
CA ALA A 1179 43.87 -52.86 17.62
C ALA A 1179 42.45 -52.44 18.01
N ASN A 1180 42.26 -51.17 18.36
CA ASN A 1180 40.99 -50.61 18.80
C ASN A 1180 40.49 -49.49 17.87
N LEU A 1181 39.27 -49.64 17.36
CA LEU A 1181 38.52 -48.56 16.70
C LEU A 1181 37.66 -47.80 17.72
N LEU A 1182 37.86 -46.50 17.81
CA LEU A 1182 37.06 -45.51 18.57
C LEU A 1182 36.47 -44.51 17.55
N ASP A 1183 35.29 -43.92 17.78
CA ASP A 1183 34.47 -43.14 16.82
C ASP A 1183 35.18 -42.47 15.62
N LYS A 1184 36.32 -41.78 15.83
CA LYS A 1184 37.13 -41.14 14.77
C LYS A 1184 38.64 -41.36 14.91
N LYS A 1185 39.05 -42.43 15.58
CA LYS A 1185 40.45 -42.69 15.96
C LYS A 1185 40.73 -44.19 16.06
N VAL A 1186 41.89 -44.62 15.59
CA VAL A 1186 42.43 -45.97 15.78
C VAL A 1186 43.54 -45.92 16.82
N GLU A 1187 43.50 -46.81 17.81
CA GLU A 1187 44.61 -47.07 18.73
C GLU A 1187 45.20 -48.45 18.44
N LEU A 1188 46.51 -48.51 18.25
CA LEU A 1188 47.26 -49.75 18.06
C LEU A 1188 48.32 -49.87 19.16
N PHE A 1189 48.27 -50.95 19.94
CA PHE A 1189 49.24 -51.24 20.99
C PHE A 1189 50.08 -52.44 20.60
N ILE A 1190 51.40 -52.33 20.73
CA ILE A 1190 52.34 -53.43 20.56
C ILE A 1190 52.89 -53.74 21.95
N CYS A 1191 52.46 -54.86 22.54
CA CYS A 1191 52.82 -55.29 23.88
C CYS A 1191 53.75 -56.50 23.82
N ASP A 1192 54.94 -56.39 24.37
CA ASP A 1192 55.89 -57.49 24.52
C ASP A 1192 56.20 -57.79 25.99
N ASP A 1193 56.72 -59.00 26.25
CA ASP A 1193 57.18 -59.48 27.57
C ASP A 1193 58.72 -59.47 27.70
N GLY A 1194 59.41 -58.63 26.92
CA GLY A 1194 60.88 -58.54 26.92
C GLY A 1194 61.48 -57.73 28.08
N ASP A 1195 62.80 -57.51 28.03
CA ASP A 1195 63.62 -56.90 29.09
C ASP A 1195 63.29 -55.43 29.42
N GLY A 1196 62.39 -54.80 28.68
CA GLY A 1196 61.98 -53.41 28.92
C GLY A 1196 62.99 -52.35 28.48
N ILE A 1197 62.58 -51.09 28.60
CA ILE A 1197 63.36 -49.88 28.31
C ILE A 1197 63.58 -49.15 29.64
N LYS A 1198 64.85 -48.85 29.96
CA LYS A 1198 65.21 -48.11 31.19
C LYS A 1198 64.58 -46.72 31.19
N SER A 1199 64.03 -46.30 32.34
CA SER A 1199 63.28 -45.03 32.47
C SER A 1199 64.09 -43.77 32.08
N ASN A 1200 65.41 -43.81 32.19
CA ASN A 1200 66.30 -42.70 31.84
C ASN A 1200 66.52 -42.50 30.33
N ILE A 1201 66.08 -43.43 29.48
CA ILE A 1201 66.28 -43.34 28.02
C ILE A 1201 64.97 -43.27 27.22
N ILE A 1202 63.81 -43.51 27.84
CA ILE A 1202 62.50 -43.54 27.16
C ILE A 1202 62.21 -42.26 26.36
N SER A 1203 62.56 -41.08 26.89
CA SER A 1203 62.31 -39.80 26.22
C SER A 1203 63.05 -39.66 24.89
N ASN A 1204 64.16 -40.40 24.71
CA ASN A 1204 65.08 -40.19 23.60
C ASN A 1204 64.99 -41.31 22.55
N ILE A 1205 64.23 -42.39 22.79
CA ILE A 1205 64.21 -43.56 21.88
C ILE A 1205 63.64 -43.28 20.48
N PHE A 1206 62.89 -42.18 20.35
CA PHE A 1206 62.32 -41.72 19.09
C PHE A 1206 63.09 -40.56 18.47
N ASP A 1207 64.17 -40.10 19.13
CA ASP A 1207 65.03 -39.06 18.59
C ASP A 1207 65.92 -39.66 17.49
N GLU A 1208 66.21 -38.84 16.48
CA GLU A 1208 67.10 -39.22 15.40
C GLU A 1208 68.49 -39.54 15.96
N ASN A 1209 69.09 -40.65 15.51
CA ASN A 1209 70.42 -41.13 15.92
C ASN A 1209 70.52 -41.70 17.34
N PHE A 1210 69.40 -41.87 18.04
CA PHE A 1210 69.41 -42.52 19.35
C PHE A 1210 69.37 -44.04 19.22
N THR A 1211 70.36 -44.73 19.80
CA THR A 1211 70.49 -46.20 19.77
C THR A 1211 71.21 -46.69 21.02
N THR A 1212 70.77 -47.82 21.57
CA THR A 1212 71.45 -48.51 22.68
C THR A 1212 72.32 -49.68 22.19
N LYS A 1213 72.37 -49.93 20.88
CA LYS A 1213 73.01 -51.08 20.25
C LYS A 1213 74.35 -50.71 19.63
N LYS A 1214 75.36 -51.59 19.75
CA LYS A 1214 76.72 -51.38 19.20
C LYS A 1214 76.78 -51.28 17.66
N SER A 1215 75.75 -51.77 16.95
CA SER A 1215 75.67 -51.82 15.48
C SER A 1215 74.42 -51.16 14.90
N GLY A 1216 73.55 -50.55 15.72
CA GLY A 1216 72.30 -49.95 15.26
C GLY A 1216 72.44 -48.45 15.01
N MET A 1217 71.98 -47.95 13.87
CA MET A 1217 72.09 -46.54 13.45
C MET A 1217 71.09 -45.57 14.14
N GLY A 1218 70.18 -46.10 14.97
CA GLY A 1218 69.18 -45.28 15.67
C GLY A 1218 68.08 -44.68 14.79
N LEU A 1219 67.98 -45.11 13.53
CA LEU A 1219 67.02 -44.54 12.57
C LEU A 1219 65.63 -45.21 12.61
N GLY A 1220 65.53 -46.48 13.03
CA GLY A 1220 64.30 -47.28 12.90
C GLY A 1220 63.06 -46.68 13.58
N LEU A 1221 63.16 -46.32 14.87
CA LEU A 1221 62.03 -45.72 15.62
C LEU A 1221 61.79 -44.25 15.23
N ALA A 1222 62.83 -43.51 14.87
CA ALA A 1222 62.72 -42.14 14.38
C ALA A 1222 62.00 -42.06 13.02
N LEU A 1223 62.26 -43.02 12.12
CA LEU A 1223 61.56 -43.15 10.84
C LEU A 1223 60.07 -43.51 11.02
N ILE A 1224 59.74 -44.35 12.00
CA ILE A 1224 58.34 -44.65 12.37
C ILE A 1224 57.63 -43.38 12.87
N LYS A 1225 58.27 -42.59 13.75
CA LYS A 1225 57.71 -41.32 14.23
C LYS A 1225 57.50 -40.31 13.09
N ARG A 1226 58.45 -40.21 12.15
CA ARG A 1226 58.29 -39.37 10.94
C ARG A 1226 57.12 -39.83 10.06
N PHE A 1227 56.99 -41.13 9.80
CA PHE A 1227 55.89 -41.72 9.03
C PHE A 1227 54.52 -41.44 9.67
N LEU A 1228 54.40 -41.60 11.00
CA LEU A 1228 53.15 -41.32 11.71
C LEU A 1228 52.79 -39.82 11.71
N ASN A 1229 53.77 -38.93 11.90
CA ASN A 1229 53.55 -37.49 11.80
C ASN A 1229 53.01 -37.07 10.42
N GLN A 1230 53.48 -37.71 9.33
CA GLN A 1230 52.99 -37.44 7.97
C GLN A 1230 51.58 -37.98 7.70
N THR A 1231 51.06 -38.87 8.55
CA THR A 1231 49.71 -39.47 8.46
C THR A 1231 48.77 -38.98 9.57
N ASN A 1232 49.08 -37.84 10.22
CA ASN A 1232 48.34 -37.29 11.37
C ASN A 1232 48.19 -38.27 12.56
N GLY A 1233 49.16 -39.17 12.72
CA GLY A 1233 49.26 -40.11 13.84
C GLY A 1233 50.39 -39.80 14.82
N GLU A 1234 50.39 -40.47 15.97
CA GLU A 1234 51.35 -40.28 17.06
C GLU A 1234 51.85 -41.63 17.60
N ILE A 1235 53.10 -41.69 18.07
CA ILE A 1235 53.70 -42.86 18.72
C ILE A 1235 54.28 -42.49 20.08
N SER A 1236 54.04 -43.33 21.09
CA SER A 1236 54.53 -43.16 22.45
C SER A 1236 54.80 -44.50 23.13
N VAL A 1237 55.58 -44.49 24.22
CA VAL A 1237 55.71 -45.65 25.11
C VAL A 1237 54.68 -45.50 26.22
N GLU A 1238 53.74 -46.42 26.31
CA GLU A 1238 52.69 -46.39 27.34
C GLU A 1238 53.19 -47.00 28.66
N LYS A 1239 53.92 -48.11 28.56
CA LYS A 1239 54.48 -48.82 29.71
C LYS A 1239 55.81 -49.45 29.33
N SER A 1240 56.79 -49.43 30.22
CA SER A 1240 58.01 -50.21 30.05
C SER A 1240 58.62 -50.57 31.41
N SER A 1241 58.94 -51.85 31.60
CA SER A 1241 59.49 -52.42 32.84
C SER A 1241 60.27 -53.69 32.53
N ASN A 1242 60.92 -54.29 33.52
CA ASN A 1242 61.62 -55.59 33.34
C ASN A 1242 60.66 -56.77 33.02
N GLU A 1243 59.35 -56.52 32.95
CA GLU A 1243 58.31 -57.50 32.59
C GLU A 1243 57.76 -57.26 31.16
N GLY A 1244 58.31 -56.29 30.41
CA GLY A 1244 57.85 -55.99 29.04
C GLY A 1244 57.72 -54.51 28.68
N THR A 1245 57.50 -54.25 27.39
CA THR A 1245 57.23 -52.91 26.83
C THR A 1245 55.90 -52.85 26.07
N THR A 1246 55.20 -51.74 26.21
CA THR A 1246 53.99 -51.41 25.46
C THR A 1246 54.19 -50.11 24.68
N ILE A 1247 54.18 -50.22 23.36
CA ILE A 1247 54.22 -49.07 22.43
C ILE A 1247 52.79 -48.77 21.98
N LYS A 1248 52.37 -47.51 22.12
CA LYS A 1248 51.07 -47.01 21.70
C LYS A 1248 51.19 -46.17 20.43
N ILE A 1249 50.35 -46.46 19.45
CA ILE A 1249 50.21 -45.71 18.20
C ILE A 1249 48.76 -45.22 18.09
N GLU A 1250 48.57 -43.94 17.77
CA GLU A 1250 47.25 -43.34 17.55
C GLU A 1250 47.14 -42.77 16.13
N ILE A 1251 46.04 -43.04 15.41
CA ILE A 1251 45.79 -42.54 14.05
C ILE A 1251 44.38 -41.96 13.97
N LYS A 1252 44.21 -40.77 13.40
CA LYS A 1252 42.88 -40.13 13.20
C LYS A 1252 42.22 -40.60 11.91
N ILE A 1253 40.90 -40.80 11.94
CA ILE A 1253 40.09 -41.14 10.76
C ILE A 1253 39.36 -39.87 10.31
N ASP A 1254 39.73 -39.32 9.14
CA ASP A 1254 38.95 -38.28 8.47
C ASP A 1254 37.69 -38.92 7.86
N GLY A 1255 36.51 -38.34 8.18
CA GLY A 1255 35.20 -38.89 7.86
C GLY A 1255 34.68 -38.58 6.47
#